data_AF-A0A4S8L3J7-F1
#
_entry.id   AF-A0A4S8L3J7-F1
#
_cell.length_a   1.000
_cell.length_b   1.000
_cell.length_c   1.000
_cell.angle_alpha   90.00
_cell.angle_beta   90.00
_cell.angle_gamma   90.00
#
_symmetry.space_group_name_H-M   'P 1'
#
loop_
_entity.id
_entity.type
_entity.pdbx_description
1 polymer ?
#
loop_
_entity_poly.entity_id
_entity_poly.type
_entity_poly.pdbx_seq_one_letter_code
_entity_poly.pdbx_strand_id
1 'polypeptide(L)'
;MPGPGKKANKTKGRPPTKPSESSTALVPESYVGDIDNADGWNQIVNILCDFYKLPDLTTRGGLKKIHNNFDTIFKRLDTAYKKHLPNDRIRCAILGIYSKMAVDSILRDKLFDRGLLPKLLELLEIPQCLYPALRYLSSVAHHGSPKVYLELTKQYKILLNVLNDHSDDLIVCELAVAILSHTINGVHFKVDLNHKSSPQYKLMQTLDMPTILTTVTSAMKQPNATRYCLGHGETLISYSALFHSKAILSNPSALNFLVAGLRSAEWESRCMCLAGLLRLYRLDSEDDIRLIDPNAMMNALMQKFPPAINDTLMDYGPTRCEVFVRTQTSRDFMSAIMQAAQDKDLFKLGLALYECVIRTEFSIPDGYFQGEDPRTGRVEKVDIGLPFQNYPDALPVCAKLFRTRGKAYQDKADVLDIKFLIMRQRVGDAAELARKSLTRNPDFAYYHYAISLVADAVVGLKAAKKGLKCKQTTPFIRFQLMQRAVEHAGELGIKMLEETGGEWDKKWEEGIAFLMSASEDARQFVAEGPPDNRYMRNVLYWNILLTLAIQGPAVTPNLEQVRPSIEKLKWTDDLADFLKLPTPKTCLRNTEQIVVKSFSAAVQEWGEVIERLGKDGGKGKHDVTEPPIVSPGVLEDNLAGWLDAMHMDDGGEAKLSCEHPKVNVNSVELYHCSWCGNPSAVLRKCAGCSLTRYCDSACQKAHWPDHK
;
A
#
# COMPACT_ATOMS: atom_id res chain seq x y z
N MET A 1 -12.89 -48.08 -53.25
CA MET A 1 -11.99 -48.85 -54.14
C MET A 1 -10.83 -47.96 -54.59
N PRO A 2 -9.59 -48.49 -54.61
CA PRO A 2 -8.35 -47.75 -54.77
C PRO A 2 -7.86 -47.70 -56.24
N GLY A 3 -6.96 -46.77 -56.56
CA GLY A 3 -6.23 -46.71 -57.83
C GLY A 3 -5.07 -45.70 -57.78
N PRO A 4 -3.98 -45.90 -58.55
CA PRO A 4 -2.71 -46.32 -57.94
C PRO A 4 -1.55 -45.34 -58.07
N GLY A 5 -0.55 -45.55 -57.21
CA GLY A 5 0.65 -44.74 -57.06
C GLY A 5 1.69 -44.87 -58.17
N LYS A 6 2.63 -43.92 -58.17
CA LYS A 6 3.87 -43.93 -58.95
C LYS A 6 5.08 -43.95 -58.03
N LYS A 7 5.91 -44.98 -58.24
CA LYS A 7 7.26 -45.14 -57.70
C LYS A 7 8.22 -44.13 -58.33
N ALA A 8 9.14 -43.60 -57.55
CA ALA A 8 10.34 -42.91 -58.05
C ALA A 8 11.61 -43.51 -57.42
N ASN A 9 12.66 -43.55 -58.22
CA ASN A 9 13.85 -44.39 -58.13
C ASN A 9 14.82 -44.06 -56.99
N LYS A 10 15.46 -45.11 -56.47
CA LYS A 10 16.67 -45.09 -55.63
C LYS A 10 17.91 -44.84 -56.50
N THR A 11 18.64 -43.78 -56.21
CA THR A 11 20.03 -43.57 -56.68
C THR A 11 21.01 -43.95 -55.56
N LYS A 12 22.02 -44.75 -55.92
CA LYS A 12 23.06 -45.30 -55.03
C LYS A 12 24.00 -44.20 -54.51
N GLY A 13 24.17 -44.14 -53.18
CA GLY A 13 25.17 -43.29 -52.52
C GLY A 13 26.57 -43.90 -52.56
N ARG A 14 27.56 -43.05 -52.81
CA ARG A 14 29.02 -43.30 -52.79
C ARG A 14 29.52 -43.23 -51.32
N PRO A 15 30.51 -44.04 -50.89
CA PRO A 15 30.95 -44.06 -49.48
C PRO A 15 31.73 -42.80 -49.09
N PRO A 16 31.72 -42.40 -47.79
CA PRO A 16 32.36 -41.18 -47.34
C PRO A 16 33.87 -41.37 -47.14
N THR A 17 34.65 -40.49 -47.76
CA THR A 17 36.08 -40.31 -47.52
C THR A 17 36.29 -39.62 -46.16
N LYS A 18 37.16 -40.18 -45.31
CA LYS A 18 37.59 -39.58 -44.04
C LYS A 18 38.31 -38.24 -44.30
N PRO A 19 38.04 -37.16 -43.55
CA PRO A 19 38.91 -35.99 -43.56
C PRO A 19 40.08 -36.20 -42.61
N SER A 20 41.29 -35.95 -43.13
CA SER A 20 42.53 -35.90 -42.37
C SER A 20 42.57 -34.66 -41.47
N GLU A 21 43.13 -34.84 -40.29
CA GLU A 21 43.54 -33.77 -39.39
C GLU A 21 44.59 -32.88 -40.08
N SER A 22 44.31 -31.58 -40.16
CA SER A 22 45.35 -30.57 -40.36
C SER A 22 45.04 -29.36 -39.48
N SER A 23 45.95 -29.10 -38.55
CA SER A 23 45.91 -27.98 -37.61
C SER A 23 46.20 -26.63 -38.30
N THR A 24 45.41 -25.63 -37.88
CA THR A 24 45.76 -24.22 -37.66
C THR A 24 46.16 -23.33 -38.85
N ALA A 25 45.19 -22.54 -39.31
CA ALA A 25 45.31 -21.09 -39.47
C ALA A 25 43.93 -20.44 -39.19
N LEU A 26 43.89 -19.46 -38.29
CA LEU A 26 42.68 -18.73 -37.86
C LEU A 26 42.14 -17.88 -39.03
N VAL A 27 41.17 -18.42 -39.77
CA VAL A 27 40.25 -17.60 -40.55
C VAL A 27 39.30 -16.95 -39.54
N PRO A 28 39.20 -15.60 -39.46
CA PRO A 28 38.20 -14.95 -38.62
C PRO A 28 36.83 -15.50 -39.00
N GLU A 29 36.05 -15.97 -38.02
CA GLU A 29 34.69 -16.41 -38.30
C GLU A 29 33.94 -15.26 -38.97
N SER A 30 33.28 -15.50 -40.09
CA SER A 30 32.79 -14.45 -41.00
C SER A 30 31.93 -13.38 -40.32
N TYR A 31 31.21 -13.76 -39.26
CA TYR A 31 30.34 -12.86 -38.49
C TYR A 31 31.11 -11.90 -37.56
N VAL A 32 32.39 -12.15 -37.24
CA VAL A 32 33.20 -11.26 -36.38
C VAL A 32 33.42 -9.93 -37.10
N GLY A 33 33.76 -9.98 -38.39
CA GLY A 33 33.88 -8.78 -39.23
C GLY A 33 32.55 -8.03 -39.36
N ASP A 34 31.43 -8.73 -39.45
CA ASP A 34 30.09 -8.11 -39.52
C ASP A 34 29.72 -7.40 -38.20
N ILE A 35 30.16 -7.94 -37.06
CA ILE A 35 29.91 -7.36 -35.72
C ILE A 35 30.77 -6.13 -35.46
N ASP A 36 32.03 -6.15 -35.90
CA ASP A 36 32.96 -5.03 -35.75
C ASP A 36 32.49 -3.82 -36.56
N ASN A 37 31.79 -4.06 -37.68
CA ASN A 37 31.23 -3.02 -38.56
C ASN A 37 29.76 -2.63 -38.25
N ALA A 38 29.13 -3.22 -37.24
CA ALA A 38 27.73 -2.93 -36.90
C ALA A 38 27.59 -1.66 -36.05
N ASP A 39 26.63 -0.80 -36.42
CA ASP A 39 26.43 0.53 -35.80
C ASP A 39 25.66 0.49 -34.46
N GLY A 40 25.18 -0.68 -34.01
CA GLY A 40 24.47 -0.76 -32.73
C GLY A 40 24.23 -2.16 -32.17
N TRP A 41 24.03 -2.23 -30.85
CA TRP A 41 23.88 -3.49 -30.09
C TRP A 41 22.75 -4.39 -30.58
N ASN A 42 21.62 -3.83 -30.99
CA ASN A 42 20.49 -4.61 -31.52
C ASN A 42 20.86 -5.33 -32.83
N GLN A 43 21.63 -4.68 -33.69
CA GLN A 43 22.11 -5.26 -34.95
C GLN A 43 23.09 -6.41 -34.66
N ILE A 44 24.03 -6.20 -33.74
CA ILE A 44 24.98 -7.25 -33.30
C ILE A 44 24.24 -8.46 -32.73
N VAL A 45 23.25 -8.22 -31.86
CA VAL A 45 22.41 -9.28 -31.27
C VAL A 45 21.65 -10.04 -32.37
N ASN A 46 21.11 -9.35 -33.37
CA ASN A 46 20.38 -9.98 -34.47
C ASN A 46 21.31 -10.80 -35.38
N ILE A 47 22.50 -10.29 -35.72
CA ILE A 47 23.54 -11.04 -36.46
C ILE A 47 23.85 -12.34 -35.74
N LEU A 48 24.06 -12.30 -34.42
CA LEU A 48 24.31 -13.50 -33.63
C LEU A 48 23.10 -14.44 -33.56
N CYS A 49 21.87 -13.90 -33.44
CA CYS A 49 20.65 -14.70 -33.49
C CYS A 49 20.55 -15.49 -34.80
N ASP A 50 20.83 -14.83 -35.93
CA ASP A 50 20.79 -15.44 -37.26
C ASP A 50 21.91 -16.48 -37.44
N PHE A 51 23.14 -16.13 -37.05
CA PHE A 51 24.29 -17.04 -37.11
C PHE A 51 24.06 -18.32 -36.30
N TYR A 52 23.57 -18.18 -35.07
CA TYR A 52 23.22 -19.33 -34.22
C TYR A 52 21.87 -19.95 -34.57
N LYS A 53 21.15 -19.46 -35.58
CA LYS A 53 19.83 -19.96 -36.01
C LYS A 53 18.86 -20.05 -34.83
N LEU A 54 18.78 -18.99 -34.03
CA LEU A 54 17.88 -18.92 -32.89
C LEU A 54 16.43 -18.72 -33.36
N PRO A 55 15.45 -19.33 -32.67
CA PRO A 55 14.05 -18.95 -32.81
C PRO A 55 13.85 -17.46 -32.54
N ASP A 56 12.84 -16.86 -33.18
CA ASP A 56 12.50 -15.44 -32.99
C ASP A 56 12.09 -15.13 -31.54
N LEU A 57 13.02 -14.53 -30.79
CA LEU A 57 12.86 -14.17 -29.39
C LEU A 57 11.86 -13.04 -29.15
N THR A 58 11.39 -12.37 -30.20
CA THR A 58 10.36 -11.33 -30.14
C THR A 58 8.94 -11.91 -30.21
N THR A 59 8.81 -13.25 -30.30
CA THR A 59 7.51 -13.92 -30.37
C THR A 59 7.36 -14.94 -29.25
N ARG A 60 6.12 -15.09 -28.75
CA ARG A 60 5.76 -16.16 -27.81
C ARG A 60 6.09 -17.55 -28.37
N GLY A 61 5.90 -17.74 -29.68
CA GLY A 61 6.21 -18.98 -30.38
C GLY A 61 7.71 -19.31 -30.36
N GLY A 62 8.57 -18.31 -30.59
CA GLY A 62 10.02 -18.49 -30.49
C GLY A 62 10.48 -18.76 -29.07
N LEU A 63 9.98 -18.03 -28.07
CA LEU A 63 10.29 -18.29 -26.65
C LEU A 63 9.86 -19.71 -26.22
N LYS A 64 8.72 -20.21 -26.70
CA LYS A 64 8.31 -21.61 -26.48
C LYS A 64 9.29 -22.62 -27.11
N LYS A 65 9.84 -22.32 -28.30
CA LYS A 65 10.90 -23.16 -28.92
C LYS A 65 12.19 -23.12 -28.12
N ILE A 66 12.53 -21.98 -27.51
CA ILE A 66 13.66 -21.86 -26.59
C ILE A 66 13.45 -22.76 -25.37
N HIS A 67 12.28 -22.72 -24.73
CA HIS A 67 11.96 -23.59 -23.60
C HIS A 67 12.20 -25.08 -23.90
N ASN A 68 11.73 -25.54 -25.07
CA ASN A 68 11.87 -26.92 -25.49
C ASN A 68 13.33 -27.36 -25.75
N ASN A 69 14.22 -26.40 -26.04
CA ASN A 69 15.61 -26.68 -26.44
C ASN A 69 16.64 -25.94 -25.56
N PHE A 70 16.24 -25.53 -24.36
CA PHE A 70 16.96 -24.55 -23.55
C PHE A 70 18.41 -24.98 -23.32
N ASP A 71 18.65 -26.21 -22.86
CA ASP A 71 20.01 -26.69 -22.53
C ASP A 71 20.95 -26.69 -23.74
N THR A 72 20.44 -27.06 -24.91
CA THR A 72 21.23 -27.10 -26.14
C THR A 72 21.59 -25.68 -26.60
N ILE A 73 20.60 -24.78 -26.60
CA ILE A 73 20.79 -23.38 -27.01
C ILE A 73 21.71 -22.66 -26.02
N PHE A 74 21.47 -22.82 -24.73
CA PHE A 74 22.30 -22.25 -23.67
C PHE A 74 23.74 -22.73 -23.77
N LYS A 75 23.98 -24.06 -23.89
CA LYS A 75 25.34 -24.61 -23.99
C LYS A 75 26.10 -24.02 -25.20
N ARG A 76 25.43 -23.86 -26.33
CA ARG A 76 26.02 -23.28 -27.55
C ARG A 76 26.40 -21.80 -27.34
N LEU A 77 25.48 -21.00 -26.80
CA LEU A 77 25.73 -19.58 -26.51
C LEU A 77 26.80 -19.39 -25.42
N ASP A 78 26.80 -20.23 -24.39
CA ASP A 78 27.80 -20.21 -23.31
C ASP A 78 29.20 -20.60 -23.81
N THR A 79 29.27 -21.58 -24.72
CA THR A 79 30.54 -21.95 -25.38
C THR A 79 31.07 -20.79 -26.21
N ALA A 80 30.19 -20.11 -26.96
CA ALA A 80 30.57 -18.91 -27.70
C ALA A 80 31.04 -17.78 -26.78
N TYR A 81 30.32 -17.52 -25.68
CA TYR A 81 30.72 -16.52 -24.68
C TYR A 81 32.13 -16.78 -24.16
N LYS A 82 32.43 -18.03 -23.80
CA LYS A 82 33.75 -18.45 -23.29
C LYS A 82 34.84 -18.40 -24.36
N LYS A 83 34.50 -18.74 -25.61
CA LYS A 83 35.45 -18.71 -26.73
C LYS A 83 35.90 -17.28 -27.05
N HIS A 84 35.00 -16.31 -26.87
CA HIS A 84 35.24 -14.90 -27.21
C HIS A 84 35.47 -14.03 -25.96
N LEU A 85 36.09 -14.57 -24.90
CA LEU A 85 36.46 -13.79 -23.71
C LEU A 85 37.20 -12.47 -24.01
N PRO A 86 38.11 -12.40 -25.01
CA PRO A 86 38.78 -11.14 -25.38
C PRO A 86 37.93 -10.18 -26.23
N ASN A 87 36.75 -10.57 -26.73
CA ASN A 87 35.90 -9.72 -27.56
C ASN A 87 34.62 -9.32 -26.80
N ASP A 88 34.67 -8.15 -26.19
CA ASP A 88 33.59 -7.63 -25.35
C ASP A 88 32.29 -7.41 -26.12
N ARG A 89 32.36 -7.06 -27.42
CA ARG A 89 31.17 -6.87 -28.27
C ARG A 89 30.39 -8.18 -28.44
N ILE A 90 31.09 -9.27 -28.73
CA ILE A 90 30.45 -10.60 -28.87
C ILE A 90 29.87 -11.05 -27.53
N ARG A 91 30.63 -10.91 -26.43
CA ARG A 91 30.16 -11.28 -25.08
C ARG A 91 28.91 -10.51 -24.67
N CYS A 92 28.95 -9.18 -24.82
CA CYS A 92 27.84 -8.30 -24.50
C CYS A 92 26.60 -8.62 -25.34
N ALA A 93 26.77 -8.89 -26.63
CA ALA A 93 25.66 -9.29 -27.49
C ALA A 93 25.07 -10.67 -27.12
N ILE A 94 25.89 -11.64 -26.71
CA ILE A 94 25.39 -12.91 -26.17
C ILE A 94 24.57 -12.68 -24.89
N LEU A 95 25.00 -11.80 -23.99
CA LEU A 95 24.20 -11.44 -22.81
C LEU A 95 22.93 -10.68 -23.21
N GLY A 96 22.95 -9.91 -24.31
CA GLY A 96 21.75 -9.32 -24.90
C GLY A 96 20.73 -10.36 -25.38
N ILE A 97 21.19 -11.47 -25.96
CA ILE A 97 20.33 -12.62 -26.28
C ILE A 97 19.71 -13.21 -25.00
N TYR A 98 20.50 -13.38 -23.95
CA TYR A 98 19.99 -13.84 -22.65
C TYR A 98 18.97 -12.86 -22.03
N SER A 99 19.19 -11.56 -22.15
CA SER A 99 18.23 -10.54 -21.70
C SER A 99 16.91 -10.63 -22.48
N LYS A 100 16.95 -10.81 -23.81
CA LYS A 100 15.74 -11.06 -24.64
C LYS A 100 14.98 -12.31 -24.19
N MET A 101 15.69 -13.36 -23.77
CA MET A 101 15.09 -14.57 -23.18
C MET A 101 14.51 -14.31 -21.78
N ALA A 102 15.12 -13.41 -21.00
CA ALA A 102 14.77 -13.13 -19.61
C ALA A 102 13.46 -12.33 -19.42
N VAL A 103 12.86 -11.85 -20.51
CA VAL A 103 11.48 -11.34 -20.51
C VAL A 103 10.49 -12.44 -20.12
N ASP A 104 10.81 -13.71 -20.38
CA ASP A 104 10.08 -14.87 -19.84
C ASP A 104 10.65 -15.25 -18.46
N SER A 105 9.80 -15.18 -17.44
CA SER A 105 10.22 -15.42 -16.04
C SER A 105 10.85 -16.80 -15.80
N ILE A 106 10.38 -17.84 -16.47
CA ILE A 106 10.90 -19.20 -16.31
C ILE A 106 12.26 -19.34 -17.01
N LEU A 107 12.44 -18.73 -18.19
CA LEU A 107 13.76 -18.72 -18.86
C LEU A 107 14.77 -17.87 -18.08
N ARG A 108 14.35 -16.73 -17.55
CA ARG A 108 15.20 -15.88 -16.71
C ARG A 108 15.73 -16.65 -15.52
N ASP A 109 14.86 -17.32 -14.75
CA ASP A 109 15.28 -18.06 -13.56
C ASP A 109 16.26 -19.19 -13.94
N LYS A 110 16.02 -19.90 -15.06
CA LYS A 110 16.98 -20.89 -15.59
C LYS A 110 18.31 -20.28 -15.98
N LEU A 111 18.33 -19.11 -16.63
CA LEU A 111 19.57 -18.40 -16.99
C LEU A 111 20.31 -17.93 -15.74
N PHE A 112 19.58 -17.46 -14.74
CA PHE A 112 20.12 -17.03 -13.46
C PHE A 112 20.82 -18.18 -12.73
N ASP A 113 20.18 -19.35 -12.67
CA ASP A 113 20.75 -20.58 -12.13
C ASP A 113 22.01 -21.06 -12.86
N ARG A 114 22.20 -20.61 -14.11
CA ARG A 114 23.38 -20.91 -14.93
C ARG A 114 24.42 -19.78 -14.96
N GLY A 115 24.37 -18.86 -13.99
CA GLY A 115 25.38 -17.84 -13.78
C GLY A 115 25.25 -16.63 -14.71
N LEU A 116 24.02 -16.22 -15.05
CA LEU A 116 23.79 -14.98 -15.79
C LEU A 116 24.27 -13.73 -15.02
N LEU A 117 23.98 -13.65 -13.71
CA LEU A 117 24.25 -12.45 -12.92
C LEU A 117 25.75 -12.10 -12.88
N PRO A 118 26.69 -12.99 -12.49
CA PRO A 118 28.11 -12.66 -12.48
C PRO A 118 28.63 -12.16 -13.84
N LYS A 119 28.14 -12.72 -14.95
CA LYS A 119 28.51 -12.29 -16.30
C LYS A 119 28.01 -10.88 -16.62
N LEU A 120 26.81 -10.51 -16.17
CA LEU A 120 26.29 -9.16 -16.35
C LEU A 120 27.05 -8.13 -15.50
N LEU A 121 27.42 -8.48 -14.27
CA LEU A 121 28.19 -7.60 -13.38
C LEU A 121 29.59 -7.33 -13.95
N GLU A 122 30.26 -8.36 -14.50
CA GLU A 122 31.57 -8.21 -15.14
C GLU A 122 31.54 -7.20 -16.30
N LEU A 123 30.44 -7.11 -17.04
CA LEU A 123 30.31 -6.14 -18.14
C LEU A 123 30.12 -4.69 -17.68
N LEU A 124 29.79 -4.45 -16.40
CA LEU A 124 29.70 -3.09 -15.86
C LEU A 124 31.06 -2.42 -15.74
N GLU A 125 32.15 -3.19 -15.63
CA GLU A 125 33.51 -2.67 -15.56
C GLU A 125 34.09 -2.31 -16.93
N ILE A 126 33.37 -2.62 -18.02
CA ILE A 126 33.81 -2.43 -19.39
C ILE A 126 33.06 -1.23 -19.99
N PRO A 127 33.72 -0.08 -20.26
CA PRO A 127 33.04 1.17 -20.64
C PRO A 127 32.06 1.03 -21.82
N GLN A 128 32.45 0.33 -22.89
CA GLN A 128 31.57 0.13 -24.06
C GLN A 128 30.39 -0.80 -23.78
N CYS A 129 30.45 -1.63 -22.73
CA CYS A 129 29.40 -2.58 -22.36
C CYS A 129 28.55 -2.12 -21.17
N LEU A 130 28.96 -1.08 -20.45
CA LEU A 130 28.26 -0.56 -19.27
C LEU A 130 26.77 -0.33 -19.54
N TYR A 131 26.48 0.47 -20.56
CA TYR A 131 25.11 0.84 -20.93
C TYR A 131 24.21 -0.36 -21.29
N PRO A 132 24.58 -1.23 -22.25
CA PRO A 132 23.76 -2.41 -22.55
C PRO A 132 23.67 -3.37 -21.35
N ALA A 133 24.72 -3.53 -20.54
CA ALA A 133 24.68 -4.36 -19.34
C ALA A 133 23.68 -3.85 -18.30
N LEU A 134 23.65 -2.53 -18.05
CA LEU A 134 22.64 -1.90 -17.18
C LEU A 134 21.23 -2.09 -17.72
N ARG A 135 21.02 -1.93 -19.04
CA ARG A 135 19.71 -2.21 -19.66
C ARG A 135 19.28 -3.66 -19.46
N TYR A 136 20.20 -4.62 -19.62
CA TYR A 136 19.91 -6.03 -19.42
C TYR A 136 19.58 -6.33 -17.95
N LEU A 137 20.33 -5.77 -17.00
CA LEU A 137 20.07 -5.88 -15.58
C LEU A 137 18.71 -5.27 -15.19
N SER A 138 18.38 -4.10 -15.74
CA SER A 138 17.09 -3.44 -15.53
C SER A 138 15.93 -4.32 -16.00
N SER A 139 16.04 -4.93 -17.19
CA SER A 139 15.05 -5.88 -17.70
C SER A 139 14.91 -7.13 -16.82
N VAL A 140 16.04 -7.69 -16.34
CA VAL A 140 16.04 -8.84 -15.41
C VAL A 140 15.40 -8.48 -14.06
N ALA A 141 15.67 -7.28 -13.56
CA ALA A 141 15.13 -6.77 -12.30
C ALA A 141 13.61 -6.54 -12.40
N HIS A 142 13.12 -5.95 -13.49
CA HIS A 142 11.73 -5.50 -13.59
C HIS A 142 10.68 -6.60 -13.28
N HIS A 143 10.93 -7.84 -13.69
CA HIS A 143 10.04 -8.98 -13.44
C HIS A 143 10.67 -10.08 -12.58
N GLY A 144 11.72 -9.76 -11.81
CA GLY A 144 12.50 -10.74 -11.04
C GLY A 144 11.65 -11.70 -10.20
N SER A 145 12.09 -12.95 -10.07
CA SER A 145 11.56 -13.84 -9.04
C SER A 145 12.10 -13.42 -7.66
N PRO A 146 11.50 -13.87 -6.53
CA PRO A 146 12.03 -13.56 -5.20
C PRO A 146 13.51 -13.91 -5.03
N LYS A 147 13.99 -14.98 -5.71
CA LYS A 147 15.40 -15.36 -5.75
C LYS A 147 16.24 -14.33 -6.51
N VAL A 148 15.79 -13.90 -7.69
CA VAL A 148 16.48 -12.90 -8.51
C VAL A 148 16.59 -11.58 -7.76
N TYR A 149 15.52 -11.11 -7.11
CA TYR A 149 15.55 -9.92 -6.28
C TYR A 149 16.58 -10.03 -5.16
N LEU A 150 16.55 -11.13 -4.39
CA LEU A 150 17.48 -11.36 -3.29
C LEU A 150 18.95 -11.31 -3.75
N GLU A 151 19.27 -11.99 -4.85
CA GLU A 151 20.66 -12.06 -5.35
C GLU A 151 21.12 -10.74 -5.97
N LEU A 152 20.24 -10.00 -6.67
CA LEU A 152 20.56 -8.68 -7.20
C LEU A 152 20.73 -7.64 -6.09
N THR A 153 19.85 -7.64 -5.08
CA THR A 153 19.94 -6.71 -3.95
C THR A 153 21.25 -6.90 -3.18
N LYS A 154 21.82 -8.10 -3.09
CA LYS A 154 23.17 -8.30 -2.51
C LYS A 154 24.27 -7.54 -3.25
N GLN A 155 24.05 -7.20 -4.52
CA GLN A 155 25.01 -6.48 -5.37
C GLN A 155 24.80 -4.96 -5.36
N TYR A 156 23.97 -4.43 -4.46
CA TYR A 156 23.63 -2.99 -4.44
C TYR A 156 24.87 -2.08 -4.44
N LYS A 157 25.95 -2.48 -3.75
CA LYS A 157 27.20 -1.71 -3.69
C LYS A 157 27.83 -1.46 -5.06
N ILE A 158 27.76 -2.44 -5.97
CA ILE A 158 28.26 -2.29 -7.34
C ILE A 158 27.46 -1.20 -8.07
N LEU A 159 26.13 -1.21 -7.91
CA LEU A 159 25.25 -0.20 -8.52
C LEU A 159 25.46 1.19 -7.91
N LEU A 160 25.75 1.29 -6.62
CA LEU A 160 26.11 2.55 -5.97
C LEU A 160 27.45 3.09 -6.51
N ASN A 161 28.44 2.23 -6.72
CA ASN A 161 29.70 2.64 -7.35
C ASN A 161 29.46 3.16 -8.77
N VAL A 162 28.68 2.45 -9.58
CA VAL A 162 28.29 2.90 -10.93
C VAL A 162 27.60 4.28 -10.89
N LEU A 163 26.71 4.51 -9.93
CA LEU A 163 26.05 5.81 -9.75
C LEU A 163 27.03 6.93 -9.41
N ASN A 164 28.02 6.65 -8.56
CA ASN A 164 29.01 7.65 -8.16
C ASN A 164 30.02 7.94 -9.28
N ASP A 165 30.51 6.89 -9.93
CA ASP A 165 31.53 6.95 -10.98
C ASP A 165 31.01 7.61 -12.28
N HIS A 166 29.69 7.55 -12.50
CA HIS A 166 29.02 8.08 -13.69
C HIS A 166 27.87 9.04 -13.35
N SER A 167 28.06 9.85 -12.30
CA SER A 167 27.03 10.77 -11.79
C SER A 167 26.58 11.86 -12.78
N ASP A 168 27.33 12.08 -13.85
CA ASP A 168 27.05 13.00 -14.97
C ASP A 168 26.32 12.32 -16.15
N ASP A 169 26.35 10.99 -16.24
CA ASP A 169 25.62 10.22 -17.25
C ASP A 169 24.20 9.91 -16.75
N LEU A 170 23.25 10.70 -17.24
CA LEU A 170 21.84 10.62 -16.86
C LEU A 170 21.21 9.25 -17.13
N ILE A 171 21.63 8.55 -18.19
CA ILE A 171 21.03 7.26 -18.55
C ILE A 171 21.64 6.14 -17.70
N VAL A 172 22.93 6.23 -17.38
CA VAL A 172 23.54 5.32 -16.41
C VAL A 172 22.87 5.49 -15.05
N CYS A 173 22.67 6.74 -14.62
CA CYS A 173 21.98 7.05 -13.37
C CYS A 173 20.55 6.49 -13.34
N GLU A 174 19.75 6.74 -14.37
CA GLU A 174 18.35 6.28 -14.39
C GLU A 174 18.24 4.76 -14.33
N LEU A 175 19.11 4.04 -15.06
CA LEU A 175 19.09 2.58 -15.09
C LEU A 175 19.53 2.00 -13.75
N ALA A 176 20.58 2.55 -13.14
CA ALA A 176 21.06 2.10 -11.84
C ALA A 176 20.04 2.34 -10.73
N VAL A 177 19.40 3.52 -10.70
CA VAL A 177 18.30 3.82 -9.76
C VAL A 177 17.12 2.88 -9.99
N ALA A 178 16.74 2.61 -11.24
CA ALA A 178 15.64 1.69 -11.54
C ALA A 178 15.94 0.23 -11.10
N ILE A 179 17.17 -0.25 -11.30
CA ILE A 179 17.58 -1.58 -10.82
C ILE A 179 17.52 -1.63 -9.29
N LEU A 180 18.05 -0.63 -8.60
CA LEU A 180 17.98 -0.56 -7.13
C LEU A 180 16.52 -0.55 -6.64
N SER A 181 15.69 0.29 -7.24
CA SER A 181 14.26 0.41 -6.94
C SER A 181 13.53 -0.92 -7.08
N HIS A 182 13.60 -1.57 -8.25
CA HIS A 182 12.92 -2.84 -8.49
C HIS A 182 13.43 -3.97 -7.60
N THR A 183 14.73 -4.04 -7.34
CA THR A 183 15.30 -5.17 -6.58
C THR A 183 15.03 -5.05 -5.10
N ILE A 184 15.27 -3.88 -4.50
CA ILE A 184 15.02 -3.62 -3.09
C ILE A 184 13.51 -3.72 -2.80
N ASN A 185 12.66 -3.10 -3.61
CA ASN A 185 11.21 -3.20 -3.42
C ASN A 185 10.69 -4.62 -3.68
N GLY A 186 11.25 -5.32 -4.65
CA GLY A 186 10.96 -6.74 -4.88
C GLY A 186 11.26 -7.62 -3.66
N VAL A 187 12.29 -7.30 -2.87
CA VAL A 187 12.55 -7.92 -1.56
C VAL A 187 11.49 -7.47 -0.53
N HIS A 188 11.23 -6.17 -0.41
CA HIS A 188 10.25 -5.60 0.54
C HIS A 188 8.86 -6.24 0.42
N PHE A 189 8.34 -6.38 -0.80
CA PHE A 189 7.01 -6.96 -1.05
C PHE A 189 6.89 -8.45 -0.70
N LYS A 190 8.01 -9.14 -0.45
CA LYS A 190 8.04 -10.58 -0.13
C LYS A 190 8.47 -10.86 1.31
N VAL A 191 8.58 -9.82 2.14
CA VAL A 191 8.97 -9.97 3.54
C VAL A 191 7.74 -10.25 4.38
N ASP A 192 7.78 -11.38 5.08
CA ASP A 192 6.83 -11.70 6.13
C ASP A 192 7.40 -11.22 7.48
N LEU A 193 6.78 -10.18 8.04
CA LEU A 193 7.15 -9.60 9.34
C LEU A 193 7.01 -10.60 10.50
N ASN A 194 6.17 -11.61 10.36
CA ASN A 194 6.01 -12.68 11.34
C ASN A 194 7.12 -13.73 11.24
N HIS A 195 7.85 -13.78 10.10
CA HIS A 195 8.89 -14.74 9.85
C HIS A 195 10.28 -14.10 9.68
N LYS A 196 10.79 -13.54 10.79
CA LYS A 196 12.09 -12.85 10.89
C LYS A 196 13.31 -13.71 10.52
N SER A 197 13.15 -15.03 10.41
CA SER A 197 14.22 -15.95 10.02
C SER A 197 14.44 -16.02 8.49
N SER A 198 13.50 -15.49 7.70
CA SER A 198 13.52 -15.55 6.24
C SER A 198 14.76 -14.87 5.64
N PRO A 199 15.29 -15.37 4.50
CA PRO A 199 16.43 -14.75 3.82
C PRO A 199 16.22 -13.27 3.47
N GLN A 200 15.00 -12.90 3.08
CA GLN A 200 14.62 -11.54 2.72
C GLN A 200 14.75 -10.61 3.93
N TYR A 201 14.17 -10.99 5.07
CA TYR A 201 14.25 -10.22 6.31
C TYR A 201 15.72 -10.01 6.73
N LYS A 202 16.53 -11.08 6.71
CA LYS A 202 17.96 -11.01 7.05
C LYS A 202 18.73 -10.07 6.13
N LEU A 203 18.50 -10.15 4.81
CA LEU A 203 19.18 -9.28 3.85
C LEU A 203 18.89 -7.80 4.12
N MET A 204 17.62 -7.46 4.39
CA MET A 204 17.24 -6.07 4.66
C MET A 204 17.95 -5.48 5.87
N GLN A 205 18.16 -6.26 6.93
CA GLN A 205 18.91 -5.81 8.10
C GLN A 205 20.39 -5.51 7.81
N THR A 206 20.93 -5.96 6.67
CA THR A 206 22.33 -5.76 6.27
C THR A 206 22.53 -4.64 5.25
N LEU A 207 21.44 -4.06 4.71
CA LEU A 207 21.54 -2.99 3.72
C LEU A 207 22.04 -1.70 4.37
N ASP A 208 23.04 -1.08 3.73
CA ASP A 208 23.48 0.28 4.07
C ASP A 208 22.53 1.32 3.45
N MET A 209 21.33 1.38 4.02
CA MET A 209 20.28 2.29 3.56
C MET A 209 20.65 3.77 3.64
N PRO A 210 21.38 4.27 4.65
CA PRO A 210 21.87 5.65 4.65
C PRO A 210 22.65 6.00 3.38
N THR A 211 23.58 5.14 2.95
CA THR A 211 24.36 5.35 1.72
C THR A 211 23.51 5.23 0.47
N ILE A 212 22.61 4.23 0.40
CA ILE A 212 21.67 4.05 -0.72
C ILE A 212 20.81 5.31 -0.90
N LEU A 213 20.16 5.77 0.18
CA LEU A 213 19.27 6.93 0.15
C LEU A 213 20.03 8.20 -0.25
N THR A 214 21.23 8.42 0.28
CA THR A 214 22.07 9.57 -0.07
C THR A 214 22.47 9.56 -1.55
N THR A 215 22.89 8.41 -2.07
CA THR A 215 23.32 8.28 -3.47
C THR A 215 22.15 8.49 -4.43
N VAL A 216 21.00 7.85 -4.14
CA VAL A 216 19.80 7.96 -4.99
C VAL A 216 19.23 9.37 -4.95
N THR A 217 19.14 10.01 -3.78
CA THR A 217 18.68 11.40 -3.69
C THR A 217 19.61 12.38 -4.41
N SER A 218 20.93 12.19 -4.36
CA SER A 218 21.88 12.97 -5.16
C SER A 218 21.65 12.79 -6.66
N ALA A 219 21.42 11.57 -7.14
CA ALA A 219 21.11 11.31 -8.55
C ALA A 219 19.80 11.98 -8.99
N MET A 220 18.76 11.93 -8.14
CA MET A 220 17.47 12.57 -8.39
C MET A 220 17.56 14.11 -8.40
N LYS A 221 18.49 14.70 -7.65
CA LYS A 221 18.67 16.15 -7.60
C LYS A 221 19.37 16.75 -8.81
N GLN A 222 19.99 15.93 -9.66
CA GLN A 222 20.70 16.42 -10.83
C GLN A 222 19.77 17.33 -11.66
N PRO A 223 20.26 18.49 -12.18
CA PRO A 223 19.41 19.44 -12.90
C PRO A 223 18.61 18.84 -14.05
N ASN A 224 19.18 17.82 -14.69
CA ASN A 224 18.61 17.11 -15.84
C ASN A 224 18.18 15.67 -15.49
N ALA A 225 17.99 15.34 -14.21
CA ALA A 225 17.53 14.02 -13.79
C ALA A 225 16.25 13.65 -14.55
N THR A 226 16.24 12.48 -15.19
CA THR A 226 15.12 12.06 -16.03
C THR A 226 13.89 11.74 -15.17
N ARG A 227 12.69 11.91 -15.74
CA ARG A 227 11.43 11.45 -15.12
C ARG A 227 11.52 9.98 -14.68
N TYR A 228 12.18 9.15 -15.48
CA TYR A 228 12.39 7.74 -15.18
C TYR A 228 13.23 7.54 -13.91
N CYS A 229 14.33 8.28 -13.77
CA CYS A 229 15.15 8.30 -12.55
C CYS A 229 14.35 8.77 -11.33
N LEU A 230 13.59 9.87 -11.47
CA LEU A 230 12.80 10.45 -10.39
C LEU A 230 11.69 9.50 -9.92
N GLY A 231 10.90 8.93 -10.83
CA GLY A 231 9.81 8.01 -10.47
C GLY A 231 10.31 6.71 -9.81
N HIS A 232 11.43 6.15 -10.28
CA HIS A 232 12.02 4.97 -9.63
C HIS A 232 12.64 5.31 -8.27
N GLY A 233 13.24 6.50 -8.13
CA GLY A 233 13.74 7.02 -6.87
C GLY A 233 12.62 7.24 -5.85
N GLU A 234 11.51 7.85 -6.27
CA GLU A 234 10.29 8.00 -5.45
C GLU A 234 9.80 6.65 -4.94
N THR A 235 9.63 5.70 -5.86
CA THR A 235 9.19 4.34 -5.55
C THR A 235 10.14 3.66 -4.55
N LEU A 236 11.46 3.79 -4.74
CA LEU A 236 12.43 3.22 -3.80
C LEU A 236 12.30 3.84 -2.41
N ILE A 237 12.25 5.17 -2.31
CA ILE A 237 12.20 5.89 -1.02
C ILE A 237 10.88 5.58 -0.31
N SER A 238 9.74 5.67 -1.00
CA SER A 238 8.41 5.45 -0.40
C SER A 238 8.23 4.02 0.12
N TYR A 239 8.56 2.99 -0.66
CA TYR A 239 8.42 1.61 -0.21
C TYR A 239 9.48 1.20 0.83
N SER A 240 10.64 1.87 0.85
CA SER A 240 11.64 1.68 1.90
C SER A 240 11.20 2.22 3.26
N ALA A 241 10.24 3.16 3.31
CA ALA A 241 9.82 3.80 4.55
C ALA A 241 9.29 2.84 5.61
N LEU A 242 8.64 1.74 5.21
CA LEU A 242 8.10 0.77 6.17
C LEU A 242 9.20 0.05 6.95
N PHE A 243 10.27 -0.33 6.27
CA PHE A 243 11.30 -1.21 6.83
C PHE A 243 12.59 -0.48 7.22
N HIS A 244 12.80 0.71 6.67
CA HIS A 244 14.00 1.51 6.84
C HIS A 244 13.67 2.93 7.32
N SER A 245 12.60 3.07 8.10
CA SER A 245 12.13 4.34 8.67
C SER A 245 13.24 5.16 9.34
N LYS A 246 14.05 4.52 10.19
CA LYS A 246 15.18 5.18 10.88
C LYS A 246 16.20 5.77 9.91
N ALA A 247 16.49 5.08 8.80
CA ALA A 247 17.44 5.56 7.81
C ALA A 247 16.88 6.78 7.04
N ILE A 248 15.59 6.77 6.70
CA ILE A 248 14.93 7.91 6.06
C ILE A 248 14.83 9.10 7.02
N LEU A 249 14.41 8.88 8.27
CA LEU A 249 14.32 9.94 9.28
C LEU A 249 15.69 10.56 9.61
N SER A 250 16.78 9.81 9.43
CA SER A 250 18.16 10.30 9.61
C SER A 250 18.75 10.91 8.33
N ASN A 251 18.05 10.84 7.20
CA ASN A 251 18.44 11.45 5.94
C ASN A 251 17.45 12.58 5.59
N PRO A 252 17.75 13.84 5.97
CA PRO A 252 16.84 14.96 5.75
C PRO A 252 16.42 15.11 4.29
N SER A 253 17.30 14.82 3.34
CA SER A 253 17.01 14.97 1.92
C SER A 253 15.95 13.98 1.44
N ALA A 254 16.04 12.71 1.85
CA ALA A 254 15.05 11.69 1.50
C ALA A 254 13.69 11.96 2.15
N LEU A 255 13.67 12.41 3.40
CA LEU A 255 12.44 12.84 4.08
C LEU A 255 11.83 14.06 3.38
N ASN A 256 12.64 15.07 3.09
CA ASN A 256 12.22 16.29 2.41
C ASN A 256 11.70 16.00 1.00
N PHE A 257 12.25 15.01 0.30
CA PHE A 257 11.70 14.56 -0.97
C PHE A 257 10.24 14.08 -0.82
N LEU A 258 9.97 13.19 0.15
CA LEU A 258 8.61 12.69 0.41
C LEU A 258 7.65 13.83 0.79
N VAL A 259 8.09 14.77 1.62
CA VAL A 259 7.25 15.91 2.04
C VAL A 259 6.99 16.87 0.88
N ALA A 260 8.01 17.20 0.07
CA ALA A 260 7.87 18.06 -1.10
C ALA A 260 7.03 17.41 -2.20
N GLY A 261 7.08 16.09 -2.33
CA GLY A 261 6.28 15.31 -3.28
C GLY A 261 4.77 15.46 -3.09
N LEU A 262 4.31 15.87 -1.90
CA LEU A 262 2.91 16.27 -1.69
C LEU A 262 2.49 17.47 -2.56
N ARG A 263 3.43 18.25 -3.11
CA ARG A 263 3.18 19.34 -4.07
C ARG A 263 3.34 18.94 -5.54
N SER A 264 3.56 17.66 -5.85
CA SER A 264 3.62 17.19 -7.24
C SER A 264 2.33 17.53 -7.99
N ALA A 265 2.42 17.82 -9.29
CA ALA A 265 1.24 17.99 -10.13
C ALA A 265 0.48 16.67 -10.35
N GLU A 266 1.15 15.53 -10.18
CA GLU A 266 0.60 14.18 -10.41
C GLU A 266 0.01 13.59 -9.12
N TRP A 267 -1.22 13.06 -9.20
CA TRP A 267 -1.95 12.51 -8.04
C TRP A 267 -1.26 11.27 -7.46
N GLU A 268 -0.74 10.44 -8.34
CA GLU A 268 -0.03 9.19 -8.05
C GLU A 268 1.21 9.48 -7.22
N SER A 269 2.02 10.47 -7.63
CA SER A 269 3.19 10.91 -6.88
C SER A 269 2.82 11.44 -5.50
N ARG A 270 1.78 12.29 -5.41
CA ARG A 270 1.31 12.83 -4.12
C ARG A 270 0.89 11.70 -3.17
N CYS A 271 0.17 10.70 -3.67
CA CYS A 271 -0.28 9.57 -2.86
C CYS A 271 0.84 8.60 -2.52
N MET A 272 1.76 8.32 -3.45
CA MET A 272 2.98 7.53 -3.21
C MET A 272 3.84 8.16 -2.11
N CYS A 273 4.03 9.48 -2.15
CA CYS A 273 4.75 10.22 -1.13
C CYS A 273 4.03 10.22 0.21
N LEU A 274 2.71 10.49 0.23
CA LEU A 274 1.91 10.47 1.47
C LEU A 274 1.91 9.09 2.13
N ALA A 275 1.76 8.03 1.35
CA ALA A 275 1.82 6.67 1.85
C ALA A 275 3.21 6.29 2.37
N GLY A 276 4.27 6.74 1.70
CA GLY A 276 5.64 6.65 2.23
C GLY A 276 5.76 7.29 3.62
N LEU A 277 5.22 8.50 3.78
CA LEU A 277 5.21 9.22 5.06
C LEU A 277 4.38 8.52 6.14
N LEU A 278 3.26 7.88 5.80
CA LEU A 278 2.48 7.04 6.72
C LEU A 278 3.27 5.78 7.13
N ARG A 279 3.91 5.12 6.15
CA ARG A 279 4.70 3.89 6.40
C ARG A 279 5.88 4.11 7.35
N LEU A 280 6.47 5.31 7.38
CA LEU A 280 7.59 5.64 8.29
C LEU A 280 7.31 5.28 9.75
N TYR A 281 6.08 5.46 10.20
CA TYR A 281 5.70 5.29 11.60
C TYR A 281 4.90 4.02 11.87
N ARG A 282 4.53 3.25 10.83
CA ARG A 282 3.57 2.14 10.95
C ARG A 282 4.01 1.02 11.89
N LEU A 283 5.32 0.72 11.95
CA LEU A 283 5.82 -0.37 12.81
C LEU A 283 6.08 0.07 14.26
N ASP A 284 6.33 1.36 14.49
CA ASP A 284 6.74 1.92 15.79
C ASP A 284 5.62 2.79 16.44
N SER A 285 4.44 2.89 15.80
CA SER A 285 3.34 3.71 16.29
C SER A 285 2.55 3.02 17.39
N GLU A 286 2.06 3.84 18.32
CA GLU A 286 1.10 3.40 19.33
C GLU A 286 -0.29 3.25 18.69
N ASP A 287 -1.04 2.25 19.14
CA ASP A 287 -2.47 2.19 18.87
C ASP A 287 -3.15 3.42 19.48
N ASP A 288 -4.26 3.85 18.88
CA ASP A 288 -5.06 4.95 19.39
C ASP A 288 -5.91 4.53 20.60
N ILE A 289 -5.26 3.96 21.61
CA ILE A 289 -5.86 3.49 22.86
C ILE A 289 -5.93 4.68 23.81
N ARG A 290 -7.11 5.28 23.87
CA ARG A 290 -7.41 6.43 24.72
C ARG A 290 -8.07 5.99 26.01
N LEU A 291 -7.36 5.17 26.80
CA LEU A 291 -7.76 4.90 28.17
C LEU A 291 -7.69 6.22 28.95
N ILE A 292 -8.83 6.59 29.53
CA ILE A 292 -8.95 7.82 30.31
C ILE A 292 -9.00 7.39 31.77
N ASP A 293 -8.11 7.94 32.60
CA ASP A 293 -8.25 7.82 34.05
C ASP A 293 -9.51 8.62 34.47
N PRO A 294 -10.58 7.96 34.93
CA PRO A 294 -11.81 8.64 35.30
C PRO A 294 -11.60 9.63 36.45
N ASN A 295 -10.67 9.33 37.38
CA ASN A 295 -10.39 10.20 38.53
C ASN A 295 -9.62 11.44 38.10
N ALA A 296 -8.59 11.30 37.26
CA ALA A 296 -7.85 12.44 36.72
C ALA A 296 -8.77 13.38 35.94
N MET A 297 -9.66 12.82 35.12
CA MET A 297 -10.65 13.59 34.39
C MET A 297 -11.63 14.32 35.32
N MET A 298 -12.21 13.62 36.32
CA MET A 298 -13.12 14.26 37.26
C MET A 298 -12.44 15.37 38.07
N ASN A 299 -11.17 15.17 38.46
CA ASN A 299 -10.37 16.18 39.12
C ASN A 299 -10.14 17.41 38.22
N ALA A 300 -9.87 17.21 36.93
CA ALA A 300 -9.76 18.31 35.97
C ALA A 300 -11.10 19.06 35.79
N LEU A 301 -12.23 18.34 35.78
CA LEU A 301 -13.56 18.94 35.66
C LEU A 301 -14.01 19.74 36.89
N MET A 302 -13.46 19.44 38.06
CA MET A 302 -13.68 20.24 39.28
C MET A 302 -12.85 21.54 39.27
N GLN A 303 -11.85 21.65 38.41
CA GLN A 303 -11.06 22.86 38.24
C GLN A 303 -11.74 23.82 37.26
N LYS A 304 -11.42 25.10 37.39
CA LYS A 304 -11.86 26.10 36.42
C LYS A 304 -11.11 25.86 35.10
N PHE A 305 -11.86 25.63 34.02
CA PHE A 305 -11.28 25.56 32.68
C PHE A 305 -10.53 26.84 32.32
N PRO A 306 -9.39 26.76 31.60
CA PRO A 306 -8.72 27.92 31.04
C PRO A 306 -9.69 28.75 30.19
N PRO A 307 -9.65 30.10 30.23
CA PRO A 307 -10.65 30.96 29.57
C PRO A 307 -10.89 30.60 28.10
N ALA A 308 -9.83 30.49 27.29
CA ALA A 308 -9.96 30.18 25.86
C ALA A 308 -10.63 28.81 25.58
N ILE A 309 -10.39 27.82 26.45
CA ILE A 309 -11.05 26.50 26.34
C ILE A 309 -12.51 26.63 26.77
N ASN A 310 -12.76 27.27 27.91
CA ASN A 310 -14.10 27.47 28.44
C ASN A 310 -14.99 28.21 27.43
N ASP A 311 -14.52 29.31 26.86
CA ASP A 311 -15.27 30.13 25.92
C ASP A 311 -15.66 29.31 24.69
N THR A 312 -14.70 28.54 24.13
CA THR A 312 -14.97 27.64 22.98
C THR A 312 -16.02 26.57 23.30
N LEU A 313 -15.97 25.97 24.51
CA LEU A 313 -16.94 24.96 24.93
C LEU A 313 -18.33 25.55 25.16
N MET A 314 -18.40 26.77 25.70
CA MET A 314 -19.66 27.47 25.95
C MET A 314 -20.29 27.95 24.64
N ASP A 315 -19.50 28.50 23.73
CA ASP A 315 -19.95 28.96 22.41
C ASP A 315 -20.52 27.82 21.56
N TYR A 316 -19.93 26.62 21.63
CA TYR A 316 -20.46 25.43 20.95
C TYR A 316 -21.79 24.91 21.55
N GLY A 317 -21.96 25.11 22.85
CA GLY A 317 -23.07 24.62 23.65
C GLY A 317 -22.64 23.47 24.56
N PRO A 318 -22.56 23.69 25.89
CA PRO A 318 -21.95 22.73 26.81
C PRO A 318 -22.66 21.38 26.84
N THR A 319 -23.98 21.33 26.67
CA THR A 319 -24.74 20.07 26.64
C THR A 319 -24.45 19.19 25.41
N ARG A 320 -23.69 19.71 24.44
CA ARG A 320 -23.29 19.00 23.21
C ARG A 320 -21.82 18.58 23.22
N CYS A 321 -21.00 19.09 24.15
CA CYS A 321 -19.59 18.74 24.25
C CYS A 321 -19.42 17.33 24.88
N GLU A 322 -18.45 16.57 24.37
CA GLU A 322 -18.25 15.15 24.71
C GLU A 322 -17.95 14.94 26.19
N VAL A 323 -16.96 15.65 26.73
CA VAL A 323 -17.23 16.58 27.83
C VAL A 323 -18.29 16.22 28.87
N PHE A 324 -19.30 17.07 28.83
CA PHE A 324 -20.45 17.06 29.71
C PHE A 324 -21.40 15.91 29.37
N VAL A 325 -21.52 15.52 28.09
CA VAL A 325 -22.33 14.36 27.68
C VAL A 325 -21.86 13.10 28.39
N ARG A 326 -20.54 12.89 28.49
CA ARG A 326 -19.95 11.74 29.16
C ARG A 326 -20.16 11.80 30.67
N THR A 327 -19.91 12.94 31.30
CA THR A 327 -20.15 13.12 32.74
C THR A 327 -21.60 12.88 33.11
N GLN A 328 -22.54 13.41 32.31
CA GLN A 328 -23.97 13.15 32.48
C GLN A 328 -24.28 11.67 32.28
N THR A 329 -23.69 11.03 31.27
CA THR A 329 -23.88 9.60 31.03
C THR A 329 -23.40 8.74 32.19
N SER A 330 -22.23 9.03 32.75
CA SER A 330 -21.71 8.32 33.92
C SER A 330 -22.65 8.47 35.13
N ARG A 331 -23.20 9.66 35.36
CA ARG A 331 -24.20 9.88 36.42
C ARG A 331 -25.46 9.06 36.21
N ASP A 332 -26.01 9.08 35.00
CA ASP A 332 -27.24 8.35 34.67
C ASP A 332 -27.03 6.83 34.77
N PHE A 333 -25.87 6.35 34.30
CA PHE A 333 -25.45 4.95 34.44
C PHE A 333 -25.39 4.56 35.92
N MET A 334 -24.68 5.34 36.75
CA MET A 334 -24.55 5.05 38.19
C MET A 334 -25.89 5.11 38.91
N SER A 335 -26.77 6.05 38.55
CA SER A 335 -28.13 6.10 39.09
C SER A 335 -28.92 4.84 38.71
N ALA A 336 -28.87 4.42 37.45
CA ALA A 336 -29.59 3.24 36.97
C ALA A 336 -29.07 1.93 37.61
N ILE A 337 -27.75 1.78 37.74
CA ILE A 337 -27.17 0.56 38.32
C ILE A 337 -27.46 0.44 39.81
N MET A 338 -27.46 1.56 40.55
CA MET A 338 -27.81 1.61 41.97
C MET A 338 -29.31 1.41 42.19
N GLN A 339 -30.15 1.95 41.31
CA GLN A 339 -31.59 1.70 41.36
C GLN A 339 -31.89 0.21 41.14
N ALA A 340 -31.27 -0.41 40.14
CA ALA A 340 -31.41 -1.84 39.87
C ALA A 340 -30.87 -2.72 41.02
N ALA A 341 -29.85 -2.26 41.74
CA ALA A 341 -29.37 -2.93 42.95
C ALA A 341 -30.44 -2.99 44.04
N GLN A 342 -31.31 -1.97 44.14
CA GLN A 342 -32.37 -1.85 45.12
C GLN A 342 -33.65 -2.59 44.70
N ASP A 343 -34.17 -2.30 43.50
CA ASP A 343 -35.48 -2.78 43.04
C ASP A 343 -35.43 -4.07 42.20
N LYS A 344 -34.24 -4.49 41.79
CA LYS A 344 -33.99 -5.65 40.91
C LYS A 344 -34.69 -5.55 39.54
N ASP A 345 -35.09 -4.35 39.10
CA ASP A 345 -35.75 -4.13 37.80
C ASP A 345 -34.72 -4.05 36.66
N LEU A 346 -34.35 -5.23 36.16
CA LEU A 346 -33.41 -5.37 35.04
C LEU A 346 -33.97 -4.85 33.72
N PHE A 347 -35.29 -4.72 33.58
CA PHE A 347 -35.89 -4.20 32.35
C PHE A 347 -35.70 -2.68 32.28
N LYS A 348 -35.98 -1.99 33.39
CA LYS A 348 -35.71 -0.55 33.53
C LYS A 348 -34.21 -0.25 33.43
N LEU A 349 -33.37 -1.09 34.02
CA LEU A 349 -31.92 -1.02 33.83
C LEU A 349 -31.57 -1.12 32.33
N GLY A 350 -32.07 -2.13 31.63
CA GLY A 350 -31.82 -2.31 30.20
C GLY A 350 -32.19 -1.09 29.35
N LEU A 351 -33.29 -0.41 29.67
CA LEU A 351 -33.69 0.81 28.96
C LEU A 351 -32.69 1.94 29.20
N ALA A 352 -32.26 2.14 30.45
CA ALA A 352 -31.25 3.15 30.78
C ALA A 352 -29.89 2.84 30.14
N LEU A 353 -29.45 1.57 30.14
CA LEU A 353 -28.21 1.16 29.48
C LEU A 353 -28.25 1.42 27.98
N TYR A 354 -29.39 1.13 27.32
CA TYR A 354 -29.57 1.42 25.90
C TYR A 354 -29.40 2.92 25.60
N GLU A 355 -30.07 3.79 26.37
CA GLU A 355 -29.95 5.26 26.21
C GLU A 355 -28.51 5.75 26.43
N CYS A 356 -27.80 5.17 27.41
CA CYS A 356 -26.38 5.47 27.61
C CYS A 356 -25.55 5.06 26.38
N VAL A 357 -25.75 3.85 25.84
CA VAL A 357 -24.99 3.30 24.71
C VAL A 357 -25.12 4.11 23.44
N ILE A 358 -26.30 4.62 23.13
CA ILE A 358 -26.52 5.44 21.92
C ILE A 358 -26.07 6.91 22.10
N ARG A 359 -25.76 7.33 23.33
CA ARG A 359 -25.34 8.70 23.67
C ARG A 359 -23.83 8.90 23.66
N THR A 360 -23.04 7.89 24.01
CA THR A 360 -21.57 7.97 24.01
C THR A 360 -20.90 6.59 23.95
N GLU A 361 -19.68 6.56 23.42
CA GLU A 361 -18.87 5.34 23.31
C GLU A 361 -18.52 4.76 24.67
N PHE A 362 -18.24 5.61 25.66
CA PHE A 362 -17.82 5.23 27.02
C PHE A 362 -18.98 5.19 28.01
N SER A 363 -20.09 4.63 27.55
CA SER A 363 -21.36 4.58 28.28
C SER A 363 -21.39 3.60 29.44
N ILE A 364 -20.54 2.56 29.41
CA ILE A 364 -20.51 1.46 30.36
C ILE A 364 -19.09 1.32 30.91
N PRO A 365 -18.83 1.64 32.19
CA PRO A 365 -17.52 1.46 32.80
C PRO A 365 -17.20 -0.02 33.02
N ASP A 366 -15.93 -0.39 32.92
CA ASP A 366 -15.45 -1.73 33.30
C ASP A 366 -15.23 -1.77 34.82
N GLY A 367 -16.30 -2.07 35.55
CA GLY A 367 -16.32 -2.02 37.00
C GLY A 367 -17.28 -3.03 37.63
N TYR A 368 -17.37 -2.98 38.95
CA TYR A 368 -18.20 -3.87 39.76
C TYR A 368 -18.61 -3.17 41.07
N PHE A 369 -19.58 -3.75 41.77
CA PHE A 369 -19.98 -3.25 43.09
C PHE A 369 -18.88 -3.51 44.12
N GLN A 370 -18.51 -2.47 44.83
CA GLN A 370 -17.47 -2.49 45.85
C GLN A 370 -18.09 -2.19 47.22
N GLY A 371 -17.55 -2.82 48.25
CA GLY A 371 -17.88 -2.54 49.65
C GLY A 371 -16.67 -2.80 50.53
N GLU A 372 -16.63 -2.13 51.67
CA GLU A 372 -15.55 -2.30 52.63
C GLU A 372 -15.85 -3.53 53.50
N ASP A 373 -14.89 -4.47 53.58
CA ASP A 373 -14.96 -5.58 54.52
C ASP A 373 -14.91 -5.01 55.96
N PRO A 374 -15.97 -5.19 56.77
CA PRO A 374 -16.02 -4.63 58.13
C PRO A 374 -14.92 -5.12 59.07
N ARG A 375 -14.28 -6.25 58.75
CA ARG A 375 -13.24 -6.87 59.57
C ARG A 375 -11.84 -6.47 59.15
N THR A 376 -11.61 -6.25 57.85
CA THR A 376 -10.26 -5.97 57.31
C THR A 376 -10.08 -4.54 56.81
N GLY A 377 -11.17 -3.77 56.65
CA GLY A 377 -11.15 -2.42 56.07
C GLY A 377 -10.76 -2.40 54.59
N ARG A 378 -10.70 -3.57 53.94
CA ARG A 378 -10.33 -3.68 52.52
C ARG A 378 -11.54 -3.48 51.65
N VAL A 379 -11.38 -2.75 50.56
CA VAL A 379 -12.41 -2.64 49.53
C VAL A 379 -12.42 -3.93 48.72
N GLU A 380 -13.52 -4.68 48.83
CA GLU A 380 -13.71 -5.96 48.15
C GLU A 380 -14.90 -5.90 47.20
N LYS A 381 -14.94 -6.85 46.26
CA LYS A 381 -16.07 -7.03 45.36
C LYS A 381 -17.25 -7.62 46.14
N VAL A 382 -18.40 -6.96 46.08
CA VAL A 382 -19.60 -7.39 46.80
C VAL A 382 -20.62 -7.99 45.84
N ASP A 383 -21.14 -9.16 46.20
CA ASP A 383 -22.31 -9.73 45.54
C ASP A 383 -23.58 -9.13 46.14
N ILE A 384 -24.29 -8.35 45.33
CA ILE A 384 -25.54 -7.70 45.73
C ILE A 384 -26.78 -8.48 45.25
N GLY A 385 -26.62 -9.73 44.80
CA GLY A 385 -27.72 -10.59 44.34
C GLY A 385 -28.29 -10.21 42.97
N LEU A 386 -27.47 -9.62 42.10
CA LEU A 386 -27.81 -9.42 40.69
C LEU A 386 -27.26 -10.58 39.84
N PRO A 387 -27.88 -10.91 38.68
CA PRO A 387 -27.43 -12.00 37.81
C PRO A 387 -26.15 -11.69 37.02
N PHE A 388 -25.39 -10.68 37.43
CA PHE A 388 -24.11 -10.29 36.88
C PHE A 388 -23.25 -9.71 38.00
N GLN A 389 -21.94 -9.87 37.89
CA GLN A 389 -21.00 -9.34 38.89
C GLN A 389 -20.21 -8.13 38.42
N ASN A 390 -20.03 -7.97 37.10
CA ASN A 390 -19.38 -6.81 36.50
C ASN A 390 -20.42 -6.03 35.70
N TYR A 391 -20.25 -4.71 35.64
CA TYR A 391 -21.18 -3.83 34.95
C TYR A 391 -21.35 -4.16 33.45
N PRO A 392 -20.29 -4.50 32.67
CA PRO A 392 -20.48 -4.86 31.26
C PRO A 392 -21.34 -6.12 31.07
N ASP A 393 -21.31 -7.05 32.04
CA ASP A 393 -22.06 -8.31 31.96
C ASP A 393 -23.58 -8.10 32.16
N ALA A 394 -24.01 -6.91 32.61
CA ALA A 394 -25.42 -6.53 32.65
C ALA A 394 -26.03 -6.39 31.24
N LEU A 395 -25.22 -6.05 30.22
CA LEU A 395 -25.69 -5.83 28.85
C LEU A 395 -26.39 -7.06 28.25
N PRO A 396 -25.75 -8.25 28.17
CA PRO A 396 -26.39 -9.44 27.62
C PRO A 396 -27.55 -9.95 28.48
N VAL A 397 -27.53 -9.73 29.79
CA VAL A 397 -28.65 -10.06 30.69
C VAL A 397 -29.89 -9.24 30.33
N CYS A 398 -29.74 -7.92 30.23
CA CYS A 398 -30.81 -7.00 29.84
C CYS A 398 -31.29 -7.28 28.40
N ALA A 399 -30.37 -7.57 27.48
CA ALA A 399 -30.71 -7.94 26.10
C ALA A 399 -31.59 -9.20 26.04
N LYS A 400 -31.25 -10.23 26.81
CA LYS A 400 -32.07 -11.45 26.93
C LYS A 400 -33.48 -11.13 27.43
N LEU A 401 -33.60 -10.28 28.44
CA LEU A 401 -34.90 -9.86 28.98
C LEU A 401 -35.74 -9.10 27.95
N PHE A 402 -35.15 -8.17 27.20
CA PHE A 402 -35.82 -7.50 26.08
C PHE A 402 -36.39 -8.46 25.05
N ARG A 403 -35.65 -9.52 24.70
CA ARG A 403 -36.13 -10.54 23.75
C ARG A 403 -37.36 -11.29 24.27
N THR A 404 -37.50 -11.49 25.59
CA THR A 404 -38.70 -12.10 26.18
C THR A 404 -39.93 -11.17 26.17
N ARG A 405 -39.72 -9.85 26.08
CA ARG A 405 -40.78 -8.83 26.11
C ARG A 405 -41.37 -8.51 24.72
N GLY A 406 -40.79 -9.05 23.66
CA GLY A 406 -41.36 -9.03 22.32
C GLY A 406 -40.57 -8.19 21.31
N LYS A 407 -41.12 -8.11 20.08
CA LYS A 407 -40.42 -7.55 18.91
C LYS A 407 -40.04 -6.08 19.04
N ALA A 408 -40.81 -5.29 19.81
CA ALA A 408 -40.57 -3.85 20.00
C ALA A 408 -39.23 -3.52 20.67
N TYR A 409 -38.60 -4.48 21.36
CA TYR A 409 -37.32 -4.28 22.05
C TYR A 409 -36.14 -4.99 21.38
N GLN A 410 -36.35 -5.62 20.22
CA GLN A 410 -35.30 -6.37 19.53
C GLN A 410 -34.11 -5.49 19.16
N ASP A 411 -34.37 -4.28 18.65
CA ASP A 411 -33.26 -3.42 18.24
C ASP A 411 -32.44 -2.95 19.44
N LYS A 412 -33.11 -2.65 20.57
CA LYS A 412 -32.44 -2.31 21.83
C LYS A 412 -31.62 -3.48 22.37
N ALA A 413 -32.14 -4.71 22.30
CA ALA A 413 -31.41 -5.91 22.70
C ALA A 413 -30.14 -6.10 21.87
N ASP A 414 -30.24 -5.94 20.56
CA ASP A 414 -29.09 -6.09 19.66
C ASP A 414 -28.04 -5.00 19.89
N VAL A 415 -28.43 -3.76 20.19
CA VAL A 415 -27.49 -2.68 20.58
C VAL A 415 -26.69 -3.04 21.83
N LEU A 416 -27.34 -3.60 22.86
CA LEU A 416 -26.66 -4.01 24.09
C LEU A 416 -25.68 -5.16 23.84
N ASP A 417 -26.06 -6.16 23.05
CA ASP A 417 -25.17 -7.28 22.71
C ASP A 417 -23.99 -6.82 21.82
N ILE A 418 -24.25 -5.97 20.83
CA ILE A 418 -23.20 -5.38 19.99
C ILE A 418 -22.21 -4.60 20.85
N LYS A 419 -22.70 -3.76 21.78
CA LYS A 419 -21.84 -3.02 22.71
C LYS A 419 -20.98 -3.97 23.55
N PHE A 420 -21.56 -5.04 24.08
CA PHE A 420 -20.84 -6.05 24.84
C PHE A 420 -19.73 -6.70 23.99
N LEU A 421 -20.04 -7.09 22.75
CA LEU A 421 -19.06 -7.69 21.84
C LEU A 421 -17.91 -6.72 21.50
N ILE A 422 -18.20 -5.45 21.24
CA ILE A 422 -17.19 -4.40 21.02
C ILE A 422 -16.29 -4.26 22.25
N MET A 423 -16.86 -4.20 23.46
CA MET A 423 -16.09 -4.10 24.70
C MET A 423 -15.19 -5.33 24.93
N ARG A 424 -15.55 -6.49 24.39
CA ARG A 424 -14.75 -7.73 24.45
C ARG A 424 -13.80 -7.90 23.26
N GLN A 425 -13.56 -6.84 22.47
CA GLN A 425 -12.71 -6.87 21.27
C GLN A 425 -13.17 -7.90 20.21
N ARG A 426 -14.46 -8.25 20.21
CA ARG A 426 -15.09 -9.19 19.25
C ARG A 426 -15.81 -8.41 18.14
N VAL A 427 -15.08 -7.50 17.49
CA VAL A 427 -15.63 -6.58 16.48
C VAL A 427 -16.23 -7.33 15.27
N GLY A 428 -15.62 -8.44 14.85
CA GLY A 428 -16.16 -9.28 13.78
C GLY A 428 -17.55 -9.81 14.09
N ASP A 429 -17.75 -10.35 15.30
CA ASP A 429 -19.04 -10.88 15.75
C ASP A 429 -20.07 -9.76 15.92
N ALA A 430 -19.65 -8.58 16.39
CA ALA A 430 -20.49 -7.40 16.50
C ALA A 430 -21.01 -6.95 15.12
N ALA A 431 -20.12 -6.93 14.12
CA ALA A 431 -20.48 -6.60 12.74
C ALA A 431 -21.38 -7.68 12.10
N GLU A 432 -21.19 -8.96 12.41
CA GLU A 432 -22.08 -10.02 11.95
C GLU A 432 -23.49 -9.89 12.54
N LEU A 433 -23.59 -9.65 13.85
CA LEU A 433 -24.87 -9.39 14.50
C LEU A 433 -25.55 -8.15 13.91
N ALA A 434 -24.82 -7.05 13.74
CA ALA A 434 -25.33 -5.83 13.11
C ALA A 434 -25.85 -6.07 11.67
N ARG A 435 -25.13 -6.87 10.86
CA ARG A 435 -25.59 -7.25 9.50
C ARG A 435 -26.90 -8.04 9.54
N LYS A 436 -27.04 -8.98 10.47
CA LYS A 436 -28.29 -9.72 10.68
C LYS A 436 -29.42 -8.77 11.08
N SER A 437 -29.17 -7.84 11.99
CA SER A 437 -30.18 -6.90 12.47
C SER A 437 -30.62 -5.88 11.39
N LEU A 438 -29.73 -5.49 10.48
CA LEU A 438 -30.07 -4.63 9.33
C LEU A 438 -31.08 -5.27 8.38
N THR A 439 -31.18 -6.60 8.31
CA THR A 439 -32.23 -7.27 7.50
C THR A 439 -33.64 -6.96 8.01
N ARG A 440 -33.77 -6.69 9.32
CA ARG A 440 -35.02 -6.32 9.99
C ARG A 440 -35.23 -4.81 9.99
N ASN A 441 -34.18 -4.05 10.29
CA ASN A 441 -34.23 -2.59 10.36
C ASN A 441 -33.04 -1.97 9.59
N PRO A 442 -33.18 -1.73 8.28
CA PRO A 442 -32.09 -1.24 7.44
C PRO A 442 -31.71 0.24 7.69
N ASP A 443 -32.62 1.00 8.31
CA ASP A 443 -32.51 2.44 8.59
C ASP A 443 -32.07 2.71 10.05
N PHE A 444 -31.13 1.90 10.56
CA PHE A 444 -30.65 1.97 11.95
C PHE A 444 -29.15 2.25 12.02
N ALA A 445 -28.80 3.52 12.30
CA ALA A 445 -27.43 4.02 12.20
C ALA A 445 -26.41 3.28 13.09
N TYR A 446 -26.80 2.81 14.28
CA TYR A 446 -25.89 2.10 15.19
C TYR A 446 -25.37 0.78 14.61
N TYR A 447 -26.17 0.07 13.80
CA TYR A 447 -25.73 -1.16 13.15
C TYR A 447 -24.67 -0.88 12.09
N HIS A 448 -24.86 0.17 11.30
CA HIS A 448 -23.86 0.64 10.36
C HIS A 448 -22.56 1.06 11.06
N TYR A 449 -22.66 1.71 12.22
CA TYR A 449 -21.49 2.05 13.04
C TYR A 449 -20.73 0.81 13.50
N ALA A 450 -21.43 -0.20 14.02
CA ALA A 450 -20.78 -1.45 14.43
C ALA A 450 -20.06 -2.16 13.27
N ILE A 451 -20.64 -2.11 12.06
CA ILE A 451 -20.00 -2.67 10.86
C ILE A 451 -18.79 -1.82 10.44
N SER A 452 -18.83 -0.49 10.60
CA SER A 452 -17.73 0.39 10.18
C SER A 452 -16.46 0.23 11.03
N LEU A 453 -16.54 -0.46 12.17
CA LEU A 453 -15.40 -0.78 13.04
C LEU A 453 -14.51 -1.93 12.51
N VAL A 454 -14.94 -2.67 11.49
CA VAL A 454 -14.10 -3.73 10.90
C VAL A 454 -12.83 -3.15 10.26
N ALA A 455 -11.79 -3.98 10.16
CA ALA A 455 -10.50 -3.60 9.57
C ALA A 455 -10.54 -3.48 8.03
N ASP A 456 -11.55 -4.06 7.37
CA ASP A 456 -11.73 -3.93 5.93
C ASP A 456 -12.27 -2.54 5.60
N ALA A 457 -11.44 -1.71 4.96
CA ALA A 457 -11.79 -0.33 4.63
C ALA A 457 -12.94 -0.20 3.62
N VAL A 458 -13.11 -1.17 2.71
CA VAL A 458 -14.20 -1.18 1.73
C VAL A 458 -15.54 -1.40 2.44
N VAL A 459 -15.60 -2.45 3.26
CA VAL A 459 -16.80 -2.76 4.06
C VAL A 459 -17.07 -1.62 5.04
N GLY A 460 -16.02 -1.10 5.66
CA GLY A 460 -16.07 -0.03 6.64
C GLY A 460 -16.64 1.27 6.09
N LEU A 461 -16.12 1.73 4.94
CA LEU A 461 -16.59 2.95 4.27
C LEU A 461 -18.04 2.84 3.83
N LYS A 462 -18.42 1.72 3.21
CA LYS A 462 -19.79 1.50 2.74
C LYS A 462 -20.79 1.54 3.90
N ALA A 463 -20.46 0.90 5.01
CA ALA A 463 -21.28 0.97 6.22
C ALA A 463 -21.35 2.40 6.77
N ALA A 464 -20.21 3.09 6.88
CA ALA A 464 -20.15 4.47 7.36
C ALA A 464 -21.06 5.42 6.55
N LYS A 465 -20.92 5.41 5.21
CA LYS A 465 -21.73 6.25 4.31
C LYS A 465 -23.21 5.89 4.32
N LYS A 466 -23.57 4.60 4.43
CA LYS A 466 -24.98 4.19 4.59
C LYS A 466 -25.57 4.61 5.92
N GLY A 467 -24.81 4.48 7.01
CA GLY A 467 -25.21 4.94 8.34
C GLY A 467 -25.51 6.44 8.38
N LEU A 468 -24.69 7.26 7.71
CA LEU A 468 -24.89 8.71 7.62
C LEU A 468 -26.18 9.11 6.88
N LYS A 469 -26.71 8.23 6.02
CA LYS A 469 -27.98 8.42 5.30
C LYS A 469 -29.21 7.97 6.11
N CYS A 470 -29.03 7.38 7.29
CA CYS A 470 -30.16 6.93 8.11
C CYS A 470 -31.01 8.11 8.60
N LYS A 471 -32.34 7.95 8.64
CA LYS A 471 -33.27 9.05 8.99
C LYS A 471 -33.16 9.49 10.44
N GLN A 472 -32.83 8.55 11.34
CA GLN A 472 -32.67 8.81 12.77
C GLN A 472 -31.26 8.41 13.18
N THR A 473 -30.50 9.40 13.66
CA THR A 473 -29.17 9.18 14.23
C THR A 473 -28.98 10.09 15.43
N THR A 474 -28.29 9.61 16.45
CA THR A 474 -27.81 10.48 17.53
C THR A 474 -26.60 11.28 17.03
N PRO A 475 -26.30 12.45 17.63
CA PRO A 475 -25.08 13.19 17.32
C PRO A 475 -23.82 12.34 17.49
N PHE A 476 -23.77 11.53 18.55
CA PHE A 476 -22.68 10.59 18.80
C PHE A 476 -22.45 9.65 17.61
N ILE A 477 -23.48 8.93 17.17
CA ILE A 477 -23.35 7.95 16.08
C ILE A 477 -23.00 8.65 14.76
N ARG A 478 -23.57 9.83 14.48
CA ARG A 478 -23.27 10.62 13.28
C ARG A 478 -21.78 10.94 13.19
N PHE A 479 -21.19 11.51 14.24
CA PHE A 479 -19.77 11.87 14.21
C PHE A 479 -18.86 10.64 14.19
N GLN A 480 -19.25 9.53 14.82
CA GLN A 480 -18.50 8.28 14.71
C GLN A 480 -18.51 7.69 13.29
N LEU A 481 -19.64 7.71 12.61
CA LEU A 481 -19.71 7.28 11.22
C LEU A 481 -18.88 8.20 10.32
N MET A 482 -18.94 9.51 10.54
CA MET A 482 -18.20 10.50 9.75
C MET A 482 -16.68 10.33 9.91
N GLN A 483 -16.17 10.18 11.13
CA GLN A 483 -14.72 9.97 11.31
C GLN A 483 -14.25 8.65 10.67
N ARG A 484 -15.04 7.58 10.76
CA ARG A 484 -14.75 6.31 10.07
C ARG A 484 -14.81 6.44 8.55
N ALA A 485 -15.71 7.28 8.01
CA ALA A 485 -15.77 7.56 6.58
C ALA A 485 -14.51 8.28 6.10
N VAL A 486 -14.01 9.27 6.86
CA VAL A 486 -12.74 9.97 6.58
C VAL A 486 -11.58 8.98 6.52
N GLU A 487 -11.41 8.15 7.56
CA GLU A 487 -10.31 7.20 7.67
C GLU A 487 -10.32 6.18 6.53
N HIS A 488 -11.45 5.49 6.33
CA HIS A 488 -11.55 4.45 5.31
C HIS A 488 -11.43 5.00 3.88
N ALA A 489 -12.05 6.14 3.59
CA ALA A 489 -11.93 6.76 2.26
C ALA A 489 -10.52 7.32 2.02
N GLY A 490 -9.88 7.91 3.03
CA GLY A 490 -8.49 8.37 2.93
C GLY A 490 -7.54 7.22 2.60
N GLU A 491 -7.65 6.09 3.30
CA GLU A 491 -6.84 4.90 3.05
C GLU A 491 -7.09 4.28 1.67
N LEU A 492 -8.36 4.14 1.26
CA LEU A 492 -8.72 3.60 -0.05
C LEU A 492 -8.22 4.48 -1.19
N GLY A 493 -8.39 5.81 -1.07
CA GLY A 493 -7.94 6.76 -2.08
C GLY A 493 -6.43 6.73 -2.28
N ILE A 494 -5.66 6.74 -1.18
CA ILE A 494 -4.21 6.60 -1.23
C ILE A 494 -3.82 5.27 -1.89
N LYS A 495 -4.38 4.16 -1.40
CA LYS A 495 -4.04 2.81 -1.89
C LYS A 495 -4.32 2.68 -3.39
N MET A 496 -5.48 3.14 -3.85
CA MET A 496 -5.84 3.04 -5.27
C MET A 496 -4.89 3.84 -6.17
N LEU A 497 -4.55 5.07 -5.78
CA LEU A 497 -3.67 5.93 -6.57
C LEU A 497 -2.20 5.49 -6.53
N GLU A 498 -1.78 4.76 -5.50
CA GLU A 498 -0.47 4.09 -5.49
C GLU A 498 -0.40 2.88 -6.42
N GLU A 499 -1.53 2.19 -6.63
CA GLU A 499 -1.62 0.98 -7.43
C GLU A 499 -1.91 1.26 -8.92
N THR A 500 -2.36 2.47 -9.27
CA THR A 500 -2.64 2.88 -10.66
C THR A 500 -1.36 3.13 -11.43
N GLY A 501 -1.08 2.24 -12.39
CA GLY A 501 0.16 2.25 -13.16
C GLY A 501 0.22 3.19 -14.36
N GLY A 502 -0.31 4.41 -14.23
CA GLY A 502 -0.30 5.45 -15.27
C GLY A 502 -1.37 5.33 -16.36
N GLU A 503 -2.14 4.24 -16.43
CA GLU A 503 -3.32 4.18 -17.29
C GLU A 503 -4.54 4.76 -16.54
N TRP A 504 -5.24 5.69 -17.18
CA TRP A 504 -6.54 6.24 -16.77
C TRP A 504 -7.61 5.14 -16.75
N ASP A 505 -7.54 4.28 -15.74
CA ASP A 505 -8.53 3.26 -15.46
C ASP A 505 -9.53 3.81 -14.44
N LYS A 506 -10.71 3.21 -14.39
CA LYS A 506 -11.78 3.50 -13.43
C LYS A 506 -11.25 3.61 -11.98
N LYS A 507 -10.23 2.82 -11.64
CA LYS A 507 -9.55 2.84 -10.32
C LYS A 507 -8.89 4.17 -9.97
N TRP A 508 -8.38 4.90 -10.96
CA TRP A 508 -7.77 6.21 -10.75
C TRP A 508 -8.82 7.25 -10.35
N GLU A 509 -9.94 7.29 -11.10
CA GLU A 509 -11.05 8.20 -10.78
C GLU A 509 -11.70 7.84 -9.45
N GLU A 510 -11.87 6.55 -9.16
CA GLU A 510 -12.35 6.04 -7.87
C GLU A 510 -11.41 6.49 -6.72
N GLY A 511 -10.09 6.39 -6.91
CA GLY A 511 -9.09 6.85 -5.95
C GLY A 511 -9.21 8.34 -5.61
N ILE A 512 -9.36 9.20 -6.61
CA ILE A 512 -9.61 10.64 -6.39
C ILE A 512 -10.94 10.88 -5.69
N ALA A 513 -12.01 10.20 -6.12
CA ALA A 513 -13.32 10.34 -5.51
C ALA A 513 -13.28 9.98 -4.01
N PHE A 514 -12.52 8.96 -3.62
CA PHE A 514 -12.32 8.62 -2.22
C PHE A 514 -11.58 9.71 -1.43
N LEU A 515 -10.49 10.27 -1.95
CA LEU A 515 -9.76 11.36 -1.28
C LEU A 515 -10.62 12.61 -1.11
N MET A 516 -11.38 12.97 -2.15
CA MET A 516 -12.29 14.11 -2.12
C MET A 516 -13.41 13.90 -1.09
N SER A 517 -14.04 12.72 -1.10
CA SER A 517 -15.03 12.32 -0.09
C SER A 517 -14.46 12.38 1.33
N ALA A 518 -13.24 11.88 1.55
CA ALA A 518 -12.58 11.95 2.85
C ALA A 518 -12.34 13.39 3.30
N SER A 519 -11.92 14.27 2.39
CA SER A 519 -11.68 15.69 2.67
C SER A 519 -12.96 16.46 2.97
N GLU A 520 -14.04 16.18 2.27
CA GLU A 520 -15.36 16.76 2.55
C GLU A 520 -15.90 16.34 3.91
N ASP A 521 -15.90 15.04 4.20
CA ASP A 521 -16.31 14.53 5.51
C ASP A 521 -15.43 15.10 6.63
N ALA A 522 -14.12 15.24 6.41
CA ALA A 522 -13.19 15.78 7.41
C ALA A 522 -13.47 17.26 7.69
N ARG A 523 -13.68 18.07 6.65
CA ARG A 523 -14.06 19.48 6.80
C ARG A 523 -15.41 19.64 7.50
N GLN A 524 -16.39 18.81 7.13
CA GLN A 524 -17.70 18.81 7.78
C GLN A 524 -17.60 18.43 9.27
N PHE A 525 -16.84 17.38 9.59
CA PHE A 525 -16.60 16.97 10.96
C PHE A 525 -15.94 18.08 11.77
N VAL A 526 -14.91 18.71 11.22
CA VAL A 526 -14.19 19.81 11.88
C VAL A 526 -15.11 21.01 12.10
N ALA A 527 -16.04 21.30 11.19
CA ALA A 527 -16.96 22.42 11.32
C ALA A 527 -18.11 22.15 12.31
N GLU A 528 -18.71 20.96 12.27
CA GLU A 528 -19.94 20.64 13.00
C GLU A 528 -19.72 19.89 14.31
N GLY A 529 -18.61 19.15 14.41
CA GLY A 529 -18.30 18.24 15.52
C GLY A 529 -18.03 18.97 16.84
N PRO A 530 -18.27 18.32 18.00
CA PRO A 530 -17.88 18.86 19.28
C PRO A 530 -16.39 19.22 19.28
N PRO A 531 -15.99 20.42 19.74
CA PRO A 531 -14.59 20.83 19.70
C PRO A 531 -13.71 19.92 20.56
N ASP A 532 -14.27 19.36 21.64
CA ASP A 532 -13.65 18.37 22.53
C ASP A 532 -13.89 16.91 22.09
N ASN A 533 -14.42 16.68 20.89
CA ASN A 533 -14.63 15.32 20.41
C ASN A 533 -13.28 14.60 20.39
N ARG A 534 -13.24 13.40 20.97
CA ARG A 534 -11.98 12.64 21.08
C ARG A 534 -11.32 12.45 19.72
N TYR A 535 -12.08 12.22 18.65
CA TYR A 535 -11.56 11.97 17.29
C TYR A 535 -11.21 13.25 16.52
N MET A 536 -11.48 14.44 17.07
CA MET A 536 -11.17 15.72 16.44
C MET A 536 -9.70 15.79 16.00
N ARG A 537 -8.76 15.32 16.84
CA ARG A 537 -7.33 15.28 16.49
C ARG A 537 -7.04 14.40 15.27
N ASN A 538 -7.55 13.17 15.23
CA ASN A 538 -7.35 12.27 14.09
C ASN A 538 -7.93 12.86 12.80
N VAL A 539 -9.13 13.43 12.89
CA VAL A 539 -9.78 14.06 11.74
C VAL A 539 -9.01 15.32 11.30
N LEU A 540 -8.44 16.09 12.22
CA LEU A 540 -7.57 17.22 11.88
C LEU A 540 -6.28 16.76 11.21
N TYR A 541 -5.65 15.68 11.67
CA TYR A 541 -4.48 15.11 11.00
C TYR A 541 -4.81 14.71 9.56
N TRP A 542 -5.91 14.00 9.35
CA TRP A 542 -6.41 13.68 8.01
C TRP A 542 -6.72 14.94 7.20
N ASN A 543 -7.42 15.91 7.78
CA ASN A 543 -7.78 17.15 7.08
C ASN A 543 -6.54 17.90 6.59
N ILE A 544 -5.51 18.00 7.41
CA ILE A 544 -4.22 18.62 7.04
C ILE A 544 -3.59 17.83 5.89
N LEU A 545 -3.35 16.53 6.09
CA LEU A 545 -2.66 15.70 5.08
C LEU A 545 -3.42 15.60 3.76
N LEU A 546 -4.75 15.43 3.79
CA LEU A 546 -5.61 15.40 2.61
C LEU A 546 -5.63 16.77 1.92
N THR A 547 -5.69 17.88 2.66
CA THR A 547 -5.62 19.21 2.04
C THR A 547 -4.32 19.38 1.27
N LEU A 548 -3.19 18.96 1.86
CA LEU A 548 -1.89 19.02 1.19
C LEU A 548 -1.86 18.13 -0.06
N ALA A 549 -2.30 16.88 0.06
CA ALA A 549 -2.30 15.93 -1.05
C ALA A 549 -3.34 16.25 -2.15
N ILE A 550 -4.44 16.91 -1.85
CA ILE A 550 -5.47 17.28 -2.84
C ILE A 550 -5.10 18.57 -3.56
N GLN A 551 -4.66 19.59 -2.82
CA GLN A 551 -4.33 20.89 -3.42
C GLN A 551 -2.96 20.90 -4.09
N GLY A 552 -2.05 20.02 -3.67
CA GLY A 552 -0.78 19.77 -4.33
C GLY A 552 0.03 21.05 -4.60
N PRO A 553 0.30 21.41 -5.87
CA PRO A 553 1.09 22.59 -6.23
C PRO A 553 0.55 23.91 -5.67
N ALA A 554 -0.77 24.02 -5.45
CA ALA A 554 -1.43 25.23 -4.97
C ALA A 554 -1.15 25.54 -3.48
N VAL A 555 -0.64 24.56 -2.73
CA VAL A 555 -0.25 24.74 -1.33
C VAL A 555 0.99 25.62 -1.25
N THR A 556 0.95 26.63 -0.37
CA THR A 556 2.08 27.52 -0.15
C THR A 556 3.09 26.92 0.83
N PRO A 557 4.39 27.26 0.72
CA PRO A 557 5.42 26.72 1.62
C PRO A 557 5.19 27.01 3.10
N ASN A 558 4.40 28.04 3.43
CA ASN A 558 4.06 28.46 4.79
C ASN A 558 2.73 27.88 5.31
N LEU A 559 2.14 26.91 4.59
CA LEU A 559 0.98 26.13 5.03
C LEU A 559 -0.27 26.99 5.35
N GLU A 560 -0.48 28.09 4.61
CA GLU A 560 -1.62 28.99 4.85
C GLU A 560 -2.96 28.28 4.77
N GLN A 561 -3.12 27.35 3.83
CA GLN A 561 -4.36 26.64 3.56
C GLN A 561 -4.79 25.71 4.70
N VAL A 562 -3.83 25.21 5.48
CA VAL A 562 -4.10 24.30 6.61
C VAL A 562 -3.93 24.97 7.98
N ARG A 563 -3.54 26.26 8.01
CA ARG A 563 -3.36 27.03 9.25
C ARG A 563 -4.56 26.96 10.20
N PRO A 564 -5.82 27.10 9.75
CA PRO A 564 -6.97 26.97 10.67
C PRO A 564 -7.04 25.59 11.34
N SER A 565 -6.64 24.53 10.63
CA SER A 565 -6.61 23.17 11.18
C SER A 565 -5.47 22.98 12.17
N ILE A 566 -4.29 23.57 11.89
CA ILE A 566 -3.13 23.55 12.80
C ILE A 566 -3.46 24.30 14.10
N GLU A 567 -4.10 25.47 14.01
CA GLU A 567 -4.50 26.25 15.18
C GLU A 567 -5.54 25.50 16.03
N LYS A 568 -6.53 24.88 15.38
CA LYS A 568 -7.52 24.04 16.07
C LYS A 568 -6.89 22.80 16.69
N LEU A 569 -5.92 22.19 16.02
CA LEU A 569 -5.18 21.04 16.54
C LEU A 569 -4.41 21.42 17.81
N LYS A 570 -3.73 22.57 17.80
CA LYS A 570 -3.07 23.11 19.00
C LYS A 570 -4.07 23.30 20.15
N TRP A 571 -5.23 23.88 19.88
CA TRP A 571 -6.29 24.02 20.90
C TRP A 571 -6.74 22.66 21.46
N THR A 572 -6.88 21.63 20.61
CA THR A 572 -7.26 20.28 21.09
C THR A 572 -6.17 19.62 21.93
N ASP A 573 -4.89 19.91 21.67
CA ASP A 573 -3.78 19.43 22.48
C ASP A 573 -3.75 20.16 23.85
N ASP A 574 -3.97 21.48 23.88
CA ASP A 574 -4.09 22.25 25.13
C ASP A 574 -5.25 21.71 26.02
N LEU A 575 -6.38 21.35 25.40
CA LEU A 575 -7.50 20.70 26.09
C LEU A 575 -7.11 19.31 26.62
N ALA A 576 -6.44 18.49 25.82
CA ALA A 576 -6.00 17.17 26.25
C ALA A 576 -5.05 17.25 27.44
N ASP A 577 -4.10 18.18 27.42
CA ASP A 577 -3.16 18.43 28.52
C ASP A 577 -3.85 18.92 29.81
N PHE A 578 -4.88 19.75 29.66
CA PHE A 578 -5.74 20.17 30.79
C PHE A 578 -6.49 18.98 31.39
N LEU A 579 -7.12 18.17 30.54
CA LEU A 579 -7.89 16.98 30.94
C LEU A 579 -7.00 15.77 31.31
N LYS A 580 -5.67 15.90 31.25
CA LYS A 580 -4.70 14.82 31.49
C LYS A 580 -4.95 13.60 30.60
N LEU A 581 -5.40 13.84 29.37
CA LEU A 581 -5.59 12.80 28.37
C LEU A 581 -4.26 12.48 27.72
N PRO A 582 -3.88 11.18 27.62
CA PRO A 582 -2.69 10.81 26.88
C PRO A 582 -2.86 11.22 25.42
N THR A 583 -1.77 11.70 24.83
CA THR A 583 -1.70 11.93 23.39
C THR A 583 -0.78 10.89 22.79
N PRO A 584 -1.33 9.75 22.31
CA PRO A 584 -0.51 8.68 21.78
C PRO A 584 0.29 9.12 20.56
N LYS A 585 1.41 8.46 20.32
CA LYS A 585 2.25 8.64 19.12
C LYS A 585 1.75 7.74 17.99
N THR A 586 0.51 7.98 17.55
CA THR A 586 -0.09 7.23 16.45
C THR A 586 0.64 7.50 15.14
N CYS A 587 0.51 6.58 14.19
CA CYS A 587 1.10 6.71 12.86
C CYS A 587 0.70 8.04 12.20
N LEU A 588 -0.61 8.31 12.13
CA LEU A 588 -1.16 9.50 11.51
C LEU A 588 -0.67 10.80 12.17
N ARG A 589 -0.59 10.84 13.51
CA ARG A 589 -0.07 12.00 14.24
C ARG A 589 1.39 12.28 13.90
N ASN A 590 2.24 11.25 13.99
CA ASN A 590 3.67 11.43 13.72
C ASN A 590 3.90 11.87 12.27
N THR A 591 3.11 11.34 11.33
CA THR A 591 3.12 11.74 9.91
C THR A 591 2.72 13.21 9.73
N GLU A 592 1.61 13.65 10.34
CA GLU A 592 1.21 15.06 10.27
C GLU A 592 2.28 15.99 10.86
N GLN A 593 2.79 15.66 12.05
CA GLN A 593 3.79 16.49 12.72
C GLN A 593 5.07 16.63 11.91
N ILE A 594 5.57 15.54 11.32
CA ILE A 594 6.79 15.62 10.51
C ILE A 594 6.57 16.37 9.21
N VAL A 595 5.39 16.22 8.58
CA VAL A 595 5.03 16.97 7.37
C VAL A 595 4.98 18.45 7.67
N VAL A 596 4.20 18.88 8.67
CA VAL A 596 4.06 20.30 9.02
C VAL A 596 5.40 20.92 9.40
N LYS A 597 6.21 20.20 10.21
CA LYS A 597 7.52 20.68 10.64
C LYS A 597 8.50 20.84 9.48
N SER A 598 8.51 19.91 8.53
CA SER A 598 9.52 19.87 7.46
C SER A 598 9.07 20.56 6.17
N PHE A 599 7.79 20.93 6.03
CA PHE A 599 7.21 21.35 4.76
C PHE A 599 7.98 22.49 4.07
N SER A 600 8.25 23.59 4.77
CA SER A 600 8.95 24.73 4.17
C SER A 600 10.36 24.38 3.71
N ALA A 601 11.12 23.62 4.51
CA ALA A 601 12.47 23.21 4.15
C ALA A 601 12.46 22.21 2.99
N ALA A 602 11.50 21.29 2.98
CA ALA A 602 11.28 20.33 1.92
C ALA A 602 10.98 21.02 0.58
N VAL A 603 10.08 22.00 0.58
CA VAL A 603 9.75 22.79 -0.60
C VAL A 603 10.95 23.60 -1.10
N GLN A 604 11.72 24.19 -0.19
CA GLN A 604 12.93 24.92 -0.56
C GLN A 604 13.98 24.02 -1.22
N GLU A 605 14.13 22.79 -0.74
CA GLU A 605 15.15 21.86 -1.23
C GLU A 605 14.75 21.15 -2.53
N TRP A 606 13.49 20.73 -2.65
CA TRP A 606 13.04 19.84 -3.73
C TRP A 606 11.98 20.46 -4.65
N GLY A 607 11.48 21.67 -4.35
CA GLY A 607 10.38 22.29 -5.09
C GLY A 607 10.62 22.34 -6.60
N GLU A 608 11.81 22.77 -7.03
CA GLU A 608 12.16 22.81 -8.45
C GLU A 608 12.18 21.43 -9.10
N VAL A 609 12.69 20.40 -8.41
CA VAL A 609 12.75 19.02 -8.91
C VAL A 609 11.34 18.44 -9.07
N ILE A 610 10.47 18.67 -8.08
CA ILE A 610 9.07 18.23 -8.10
C ILE A 610 8.28 18.94 -9.21
N GLU A 611 8.53 20.23 -9.44
CA GLU A 611 7.93 20.94 -10.57
C GLU A 611 8.39 20.39 -11.93
N ARG A 612 9.66 20.02 -12.08
CA ARG A 612 10.16 19.39 -13.32
C ARG A 612 9.48 18.06 -13.60
N LEU A 613 9.27 17.22 -12.57
CA LEU A 613 8.54 15.95 -12.68
C LEU A 613 7.17 16.15 -13.36
N GLY A 614 6.45 17.22 -12.98
CA GLY A 614 5.16 17.57 -13.55
C GLY A 614 5.21 18.21 -14.94
N LYS A 615 6.29 18.94 -15.29
CA LYS A 615 6.43 19.64 -16.59
C LYS A 615 6.82 18.70 -17.74
N ASP A 616 7.63 17.67 -17.48
CA ASP A 616 8.12 16.75 -18.51
C ASP A 616 7.10 15.67 -18.94
N GLY A 617 5.91 15.62 -18.32
CA GLY A 617 4.80 14.74 -18.71
C GLY A 617 4.14 15.07 -20.05
N GLY A 618 4.48 16.21 -20.65
CA GLY A 618 3.81 16.74 -21.84
C GLY A 618 4.35 16.27 -23.19
N LYS A 619 4.55 14.97 -23.45
CA LYS A 619 4.58 14.37 -24.82
C LYS A 619 4.10 12.91 -24.90
N GLY A 620 3.47 12.38 -23.85
CA GLY A 620 2.83 11.07 -23.85
C GLY A 620 1.31 11.20 -24.03
N LYS A 621 0.83 11.39 -25.27
CA LYS A 621 -0.59 11.32 -25.72
C LYS A 621 -1.71 12.09 -24.98
N HIS A 622 -1.48 12.72 -23.84
CA HIS A 622 -2.49 13.49 -23.13
C HIS A 622 -1.96 14.88 -22.82
N ASP A 623 -2.02 15.72 -23.86
CA ASP A 623 -1.91 17.16 -23.75
C ASP A 623 -3.19 17.67 -23.06
N VAL A 624 -3.18 17.74 -21.73
CA VAL A 624 -4.15 18.56 -20.98
C VAL A 624 -3.33 19.51 -20.13
N THR A 625 -3.31 20.76 -20.57
CA THR A 625 -2.67 21.92 -19.93
C THR A 625 -3.36 22.34 -18.63
N GLU A 626 -4.27 21.52 -18.09
CA GLU A 626 -4.93 21.69 -16.80
C GLU A 626 -5.10 20.29 -16.17
N PRO A 627 -4.92 20.13 -14.84
CA PRO A 627 -5.38 18.91 -14.18
C PRO A 627 -6.84 18.68 -14.59
N PRO A 628 -7.28 17.45 -14.91
CA PRO A 628 -8.68 17.25 -15.26
C PRO A 628 -9.49 17.78 -14.11
N ILE A 629 -10.26 18.84 -14.37
CA ILE A 629 -11.29 19.30 -13.47
C ILE A 629 -12.34 18.20 -13.53
N VAL A 630 -12.13 17.12 -12.78
CA VAL A 630 -13.16 16.11 -12.58
C VAL A 630 -14.25 16.84 -11.84
N SER A 631 -15.32 17.18 -12.55
CA SER A 631 -16.39 17.98 -11.97
C SER A 631 -16.95 17.27 -10.74
N PRO A 632 -17.35 17.99 -9.68
CA PRO A 632 -17.88 17.39 -8.46
C PRO A 632 -18.99 16.34 -8.72
N GLY A 633 -19.85 16.59 -9.71
CA GLY A 633 -20.90 15.64 -10.11
C GLY A 633 -20.36 14.29 -10.60
N VAL A 634 -19.26 14.26 -11.36
CA VAL A 634 -18.63 13.02 -11.83
C VAL A 634 -18.00 12.24 -10.68
N LEU A 635 -17.40 12.94 -9.70
CA LEU A 635 -16.83 12.29 -8.51
C LEU A 635 -17.92 11.69 -7.61
N GLU A 636 -19.03 12.41 -7.44
CA GLU A 636 -20.20 11.91 -6.71
C GLU A 636 -20.82 10.70 -7.41
N ASP A 637 -20.96 10.74 -8.74
CA ASP A 637 -21.47 9.64 -9.55
C ASP A 637 -20.54 8.41 -9.50
N ASN A 638 -19.22 8.61 -9.56
CA ASN A 638 -18.24 7.53 -9.45
C ASN A 638 -18.29 6.87 -8.06
N LEU A 639 -18.36 7.67 -6.99
CA LEU A 639 -18.50 7.15 -5.63
C LEU A 639 -19.84 6.42 -5.45
N ALA A 640 -20.94 6.97 -5.96
CA ALA A 640 -22.27 6.35 -5.91
C ALA A 640 -22.30 5.03 -6.69
N GLY A 641 -21.78 5.04 -7.92
CA GLY A 641 -21.64 3.87 -8.78
C GLY A 641 -20.79 2.78 -8.13
N TRP A 642 -19.70 3.15 -7.45
CA TRP A 642 -18.88 2.20 -6.68
C TRP A 642 -19.65 1.61 -5.49
N LEU A 643 -20.37 2.43 -4.73
CA LEU A 643 -21.17 1.98 -3.59
C LEU A 643 -22.28 0.99 -4.01
N ASP A 644 -22.85 1.20 -5.20
CA ASP A 644 -23.94 0.40 -5.76
C ASP A 644 -23.46 -0.86 -6.50
N ALA A 645 -22.31 -0.81 -7.20
CA ALA A 645 -21.79 -1.93 -8.00
C ALA A 645 -21.25 -3.11 -7.16
N MET A 646 -20.94 -2.91 -5.88
CA MET A 646 -20.53 -4.00 -4.99
C MET A 646 -21.72 -4.80 -4.47
N HIS A 647 -22.27 -5.67 -5.32
CA HIS A 647 -22.67 -7.00 -4.88
C HIS A 647 -21.38 -7.82 -4.68
N MET A 648 -21.29 -8.61 -3.59
CA MET A 648 -20.06 -9.28 -3.18
C MET A 648 -19.62 -10.31 -4.23
N ASP A 649 -18.83 -9.90 -5.22
CA ASP A 649 -18.01 -10.80 -6.01
C ASP A 649 -16.77 -10.09 -6.61
N ASP A 650 -15.69 -10.86 -6.59
CA ASP A 650 -14.38 -10.76 -7.23
C ASP A 650 -13.40 -9.61 -6.92
N GLY A 651 -12.35 -9.99 -6.18
CA GLY A 651 -11.09 -9.28 -6.06
C GLY A 651 -10.27 -9.37 -7.35
N GLY A 652 -10.22 -8.26 -8.09
CA GLY A 652 -9.30 -8.09 -9.21
C GLY A 652 -7.94 -7.54 -8.75
N GLU A 653 -6.91 -8.40 -8.77
CA GLU A 653 -5.50 -8.02 -8.56
C GLU A 653 -5.09 -6.87 -9.51
N ALA A 654 -4.62 -5.77 -8.93
CA ALA A 654 -4.08 -4.63 -9.68
C ALA A 654 -2.69 -4.96 -10.24
N LYS A 655 -2.46 -4.60 -11.51
CA LYS A 655 -1.14 -4.61 -12.14
C LYS A 655 -0.46 -3.27 -11.85
N LEU A 656 0.71 -3.31 -11.22
CA LEU A 656 1.66 -2.20 -11.26
C LEU A 656 2.19 -2.07 -12.69
N SER A 657 1.54 -1.24 -13.50
CA SER A 657 2.11 -0.74 -14.75
C SER A 657 3.03 0.44 -14.42
N CYS A 658 4.21 0.50 -15.01
CA CYS A 658 5.04 1.71 -14.98
C CYS A 658 5.14 2.14 -16.44
N GLU A 659 4.86 3.41 -16.73
CA GLU A 659 5.03 3.94 -18.08
C GLU A 659 6.52 3.94 -18.44
N HIS A 660 6.93 2.94 -19.21
CA HIS A 660 8.30 2.81 -19.69
C HIS A 660 8.47 3.62 -20.98
N PRO A 661 9.57 4.40 -21.13
CA PRO A 661 10.12 4.63 -22.46
C PRO A 661 10.34 3.27 -23.13
N LYS A 662 10.39 3.21 -24.47
CA LYS A 662 10.64 1.98 -25.24
C LYS A 662 12.07 1.42 -25.02
N VAL A 663 12.44 1.11 -23.77
CA VAL A 663 13.70 0.49 -23.35
C VAL A 663 13.63 -1.01 -23.57
N ASN A 664 12.43 -1.60 -23.54
CA ASN A 664 12.22 -2.97 -23.96
C ASN A 664 12.00 -3.04 -25.48
N VAL A 665 13.02 -3.49 -26.20
CA VAL A 665 12.97 -3.72 -27.65
C VAL A 665 12.05 -4.92 -28.02
N ASN A 666 11.57 -5.67 -27.02
CA ASN A 666 10.75 -6.86 -27.20
C ASN A 666 9.40 -6.72 -26.46
N SER A 667 8.40 -6.12 -27.13
CA SER A 667 7.00 -6.12 -26.67
C SER A 667 6.32 -7.45 -27.01
N VAL A 668 6.72 -8.55 -26.35
CA VAL A 668 6.07 -9.85 -26.55
C VAL A 668 4.89 -9.98 -25.59
N GLU A 669 3.68 -10.15 -26.13
CA GLU A 669 2.50 -10.43 -25.31
C GLU A 669 2.59 -11.86 -24.73
N LEU A 670 2.85 -11.93 -23.42
CA LEU A 670 3.00 -13.19 -22.67
C LEU A 670 1.80 -13.41 -21.73
N TYR A 671 1.53 -14.69 -21.42
CA TYR A 671 0.57 -15.01 -20.37
C TYR A 671 1.16 -14.64 -19.02
N HIS A 672 0.31 -14.21 -18.08
CA HIS A 672 0.71 -13.85 -16.73
C HIS A 672 0.22 -14.90 -15.73
N CYS A 673 1.04 -15.17 -14.72
CA CYS A 673 0.67 -16.07 -13.64
C CYS A 673 -0.45 -15.45 -12.80
N SER A 674 -1.55 -16.16 -12.61
CA SER A 674 -2.72 -15.75 -11.82
C SER A 674 -2.45 -15.69 -10.31
N TRP A 675 -1.20 -15.62 -9.87
CA TRP A 675 -0.83 -15.52 -8.46
C TRP A 675 0.31 -14.53 -8.26
N CYS A 676 1.39 -14.71 -9.02
CA CYS A 676 2.58 -13.89 -8.86
C CYS A 676 2.74 -12.86 -9.98
N GLY A 677 1.79 -12.76 -10.91
CA GLY A 677 1.81 -11.83 -12.05
C GLY A 677 2.89 -12.11 -13.11
N ASN A 678 3.86 -12.99 -12.86
CA ASN A 678 5.02 -13.15 -13.74
C ASN A 678 4.64 -13.58 -15.17
N PRO A 679 5.24 -12.96 -16.21
CA PRO A 679 4.98 -13.31 -17.59
C PRO A 679 5.77 -14.55 -18.03
N SER A 680 5.14 -15.43 -18.81
CA SER A 680 5.82 -16.55 -19.49
C SER A 680 5.03 -17.08 -20.71
N ALA A 681 5.75 -17.61 -21.70
CA ALA A 681 5.20 -18.26 -22.86
C ALA A 681 4.62 -19.65 -22.56
N VAL A 682 4.98 -20.27 -21.43
CA VAL A 682 4.70 -21.69 -21.12
C VAL A 682 4.03 -21.93 -19.77
N LEU A 683 3.23 -20.97 -19.28
CA LEU A 683 2.47 -21.15 -18.04
C LEU A 683 1.54 -22.36 -18.09
N ARG A 684 1.47 -23.07 -16.96
CA ARG A 684 0.60 -24.25 -16.78
C ARG A 684 -0.83 -23.81 -16.57
N LYS A 685 -1.78 -24.38 -17.31
CA LYS A 685 -3.21 -24.15 -17.07
C LYS A 685 -3.66 -24.92 -15.83
N CYS A 686 -4.60 -24.34 -15.09
CA CYS A 686 -5.33 -25.08 -14.06
C CYS A 686 -6.02 -26.31 -14.69
N ALA A 687 -5.81 -27.50 -14.13
CA ALA A 687 -6.41 -28.73 -14.65
C ALA A 687 -7.93 -28.77 -14.47
N GLY A 688 -8.48 -28.02 -13.51
CA GLY A 688 -9.92 -27.93 -13.26
C GLY A 688 -10.62 -26.98 -14.24
N CYS A 689 -10.35 -25.67 -14.12
CA CYS A 689 -11.07 -24.65 -14.89
C CYS A 689 -10.44 -24.33 -16.26
N SER A 690 -9.15 -24.62 -16.47
CA SER A 690 -8.37 -24.20 -17.65
C SER A 690 -8.28 -22.68 -17.93
N LEU A 691 -8.85 -21.84 -17.06
CA LEU A 691 -8.87 -20.38 -17.18
C LEU A 691 -7.61 -19.76 -16.56
N THR A 692 -7.31 -20.08 -15.31
CA THR A 692 -6.14 -19.58 -14.59
C THR A 692 -4.87 -20.30 -15.03
N ARG A 693 -3.74 -19.58 -14.89
CA ARG A 693 -2.43 -20.04 -15.34
C ARG A 693 -1.36 -19.80 -14.28
N TYR A 694 -0.42 -20.73 -14.14
CA TYR A 694 0.58 -20.70 -13.07
C TYR A 694 1.98 -20.95 -13.62
N CYS A 695 2.98 -20.31 -13.00
CA CYS A 695 4.39 -20.60 -13.28
C CYS A 695 4.70 -22.07 -12.97
N ASP A 696 4.24 -22.54 -11.81
CA ASP A 696 4.46 -23.88 -11.30
C ASP A 696 3.36 -24.31 -10.29
N SER A 697 3.56 -25.47 -9.68
CA SER A 697 2.66 -25.99 -8.64
C SER A 697 2.67 -25.20 -7.34
N ALA A 698 3.73 -24.43 -7.06
CA ALA A 698 3.79 -23.62 -5.84
C ALA A 698 2.88 -22.40 -5.96
N CYS A 699 2.95 -21.67 -7.09
CA CYS A 699 2.00 -20.59 -7.38
C CYS A 699 0.55 -21.08 -7.39
N GLN A 700 0.29 -22.26 -7.97
CA GLN A 700 -1.05 -22.84 -7.97
C GLN A 700 -1.56 -23.12 -6.54
N LYS A 701 -0.72 -23.71 -5.68
CA LYS A 701 -1.09 -24.01 -4.29
C LYS A 701 -1.33 -22.73 -3.48
N ALA A 702 -0.52 -21.70 -3.72
CA ALA A 702 -0.63 -20.44 -3.01
C ALA A 702 -1.91 -19.66 -3.35
N HIS A 703 -2.32 -19.67 -4.62
CA HIS A 703 -3.60 -19.09 -5.06
C HIS A 703 -4.81 -19.99 -4.78
N TRP A 704 -4.61 -21.25 -4.38
CA TRP A 704 -5.72 -22.20 -4.23
C TRP A 704 -6.81 -21.77 -3.24
N PRO A 705 -6.51 -21.13 -2.09
CA PRO A 705 -7.54 -20.66 -1.16
C PRO A 705 -8.49 -19.63 -1.77
N ASP A 706 -7.98 -18.75 -2.66
CA ASP A 706 -8.77 -17.69 -3.29
C ASP A 706 -9.39 -18.16 -4.61
N HIS A 707 -8.75 -19.10 -5.31
CA HIS A 707 -9.23 -19.62 -6.59
C HIS A 707 -10.41 -20.59 -6.48
N LYS A 708 -10.58 -21.26 -5.33
CA LYS A 708 -11.62 -22.26 -5.08
C LYS A 708 -12.89 -21.60 -4.56
#